data_AF-A0A956AW85-F1
#
_entry.id   AF-A0A956AW85-F1
#
_cell.length_a   1.000
_cell.length_b   1.000
_cell.length_c   1.000
_cell.angle_alpha   90.00
_cell.angle_beta   90.00
_cell.angle_gamma   90.00
#
_symmetry.space_group_name_H-M   'P 1'
#
loop_
_entity.id
_entity.type
_entity.pdbx_description
1 polymer ?
#
loop_
_entity_poly.entity_id
_entity_poly.type
_entity_poly.pdbx_seq_one_letter_code
_entity_poly.pdbx_strand_id
1 'polypeptide(L)'
;MTQRGRIVAVLGALLVLAGVTARYWVLATVGAALLLTLLADWYAVRRARPLTIARTVEPLVVERGTPCQGRLVIDPQRPERSLMLQAIGAAQAPGGAEDACQLVMPPQGGMPAADQACLTTWVHDLIAQAGPVDPVDPFDPTPVAGAVAKVKTLLTGLAPTSEEIAAVQADPAALRGLVQGWTETPEFQVKLADFLTVALQQRLQAEDIEQFDRLQRHRSRNALFRKVMEESFVRTALDLIERGQPFTQVLTTRTWMVTTANLVLLRYPDQPTADKRLRHTLVGDAADAPPGLAGQVRQRRWYLEAIAGMTCDISQADALDMLFGFINRRRCDPEPERNVLFDSPPLTEADFADWRLVELVPANEAAEGDVPVAFYDLPTLRRAERLVTGLHRTGFFTTSVFLNNWPSNADNQFRVTTNQTVLGALHAGFVASEPTEPLHTDGVDPAHADPETACYGCHRQLDPMRNYFAQSYGFDYQTPAPNGPEAQVFDPADRGGFAFLGVTAQNGDLDRLANTLARHPRFPVAWTQKLCLYANASRCDEADPAFTAIAARFADGFDFQGLVVDLFSSPLVTGLEETETWAQAEVPVGITRRNHLCALLDARLGRQGLCQNARVARVVGLIPGDDFARGAADFTQPNRPSAFQFAAAEAVCEAAGLVVITGANEEFPVRDVPTAIEAIVTRLMGLPAEHPRHAGAVAALSAHHAEALALGQNVNQALRAAFTLACLSPDVQGVGL
;
A
#
# COMPACT_ATOMS: atom_id res chain seq x y z
N MET A 1 35.33 -14.59 -12.28
CA MET A 1 35.69 -13.72 -11.13
C MET A 1 34.96 -12.40 -11.28
N THR A 2 34.26 -11.97 -10.24
CA THR A 2 33.61 -10.65 -10.16
C THR A 2 34.65 -9.52 -10.11
N GLN A 3 34.23 -8.27 -10.32
CA GLN A 3 35.10 -7.09 -10.23
C GLN A 3 35.78 -6.99 -8.85
N ARG A 4 35.02 -7.24 -7.76
CA ARG A 4 35.57 -7.28 -6.40
C ARG A 4 36.64 -8.36 -6.23
N GLY A 5 36.43 -9.55 -6.79
CA GLY A 5 37.44 -10.61 -6.78
C GLY A 5 38.73 -10.22 -7.49
N ARG A 6 38.66 -9.51 -8.63
CA ARG A 6 39.85 -9.02 -9.33
C ARG A 6 40.65 -8.03 -8.49
N ILE A 7 39.96 -7.11 -7.79
CA ILE A 7 40.60 -6.13 -6.89
C ILE A 7 41.32 -6.85 -5.74
N VAL A 8 40.66 -7.82 -5.09
CA VAL A 8 41.26 -8.59 -3.99
C VAL A 8 42.47 -9.42 -4.46
N ALA A 9 42.41 -10.00 -5.66
CA ALA A 9 43.54 -10.75 -6.23
C ALA A 9 44.75 -9.85 -6.50
N VAL A 10 44.53 -8.66 -7.10
CA VAL A 10 45.60 -7.69 -7.37
C VAL A 10 46.20 -7.18 -6.06
N LEU A 11 45.36 -6.82 -5.08
CA LEU A 11 45.81 -6.35 -3.77
C LEU A 11 46.61 -7.43 -3.03
N GLY A 12 46.11 -8.67 -3.00
CA GLY A 12 46.80 -9.81 -2.38
C GLY A 12 48.17 -10.05 -2.99
N ALA A 13 48.28 -10.02 -4.33
CA ALA A 13 49.55 -10.18 -5.03
C ALA A 13 50.53 -9.04 -4.75
N LEU A 14 50.05 -7.79 -4.71
CA LEU A 14 50.88 -6.62 -4.38
C LEU A 14 51.40 -6.69 -2.93
N LEU A 15 50.58 -7.14 -1.99
CA LEU A 15 50.98 -7.29 -0.58
C LEU A 15 52.01 -8.41 -0.38
N VAL A 16 51.87 -9.53 -1.10
CA VAL A 16 52.89 -10.58 -1.12
C VAL A 16 54.21 -10.04 -1.66
N LEU A 17 54.17 -9.37 -2.82
CA LEU A 17 55.36 -8.83 -3.47
C LEU A 17 56.06 -7.80 -2.56
N ALA A 18 55.31 -6.82 -2.04
CA ALA A 18 55.82 -5.79 -1.15
C ALA A 18 56.42 -6.40 0.13
N GLY A 19 55.71 -7.36 0.75
CA GLY A 19 56.17 -8.05 1.95
C GLY A 19 57.46 -8.82 1.73
N VAL A 20 57.59 -9.54 0.60
CA VAL A 20 58.81 -10.28 0.25
C VAL A 20 59.97 -9.32 -0.03
N THR A 21 59.74 -8.25 -0.80
CA THR A 21 60.79 -7.27 -1.14
C THR A 21 61.31 -6.52 0.09
N ALA A 22 60.42 -6.19 1.02
CA ALA A 22 60.77 -5.46 2.24
C ALA A 22 61.22 -6.39 3.39
N ARG A 23 61.29 -7.72 3.16
CA ARG A 23 61.51 -8.74 4.20
C ARG A 23 60.54 -8.63 5.38
N TYR A 24 59.33 -8.15 5.12
CA TYR A 24 58.28 -7.99 6.12
C TYR A 24 57.26 -9.12 6.01
N TRP A 25 57.57 -10.24 6.68
CA TRP A 25 56.85 -11.50 6.54
C TRP A 25 55.37 -11.42 6.89
N VAL A 26 55.00 -10.59 7.88
CA VAL A 26 53.59 -10.39 8.27
C VAL A 26 52.76 -9.88 7.07
N LEU A 27 53.29 -8.93 6.30
CA LEU A 27 52.61 -8.36 5.14
C LEU A 27 52.46 -9.39 4.02
N ALA A 28 53.48 -10.22 3.82
CA ALA A 28 53.43 -11.32 2.87
C ALA A 28 52.39 -12.38 3.26
N THR A 29 52.28 -12.70 4.55
CA THR A 29 51.27 -13.64 5.07
C THR A 29 49.85 -13.14 4.87
N VAL A 30 49.60 -11.84 5.10
CA VAL A 30 48.28 -11.22 4.84
C VAL A 30 47.91 -11.29 3.36
N GLY A 31 48.85 -10.95 2.47
CA GLY A 31 48.63 -11.06 1.03
C GLY A 31 48.34 -12.49 0.58
N ALA A 32 49.05 -13.48 1.12
CA ALA A 32 48.83 -14.90 0.83
C ALA A 32 47.46 -15.40 1.34
N ALA A 33 47.01 -14.96 2.51
CA ALA A 33 45.70 -15.31 3.07
C ALA A 33 44.54 -14.78 2.20
N LEU A 34 44.67 -13.57 1.65
CA LEU A 34 43.70 -13.00 0.71
C LEU A 34 43.62 -13.80 -0.60
N LEU A 35 44.76 -14.28 -1.10
CA LEU A 35 44.79 -15.13 -2.31
C LEU A 35 44.19 -16.52 -2.04
N LEU A 36 44.45 -17.10 -0.86
CA LEU A 36 43.90 -18.39 -0.45
C LEU A 36 42.39 -18.37 -0.27
N THR A 37 41.84 -17.32 0.35
CA THR A 37 40.37 -17.14 0.48
C THR A 37 39.71 -17.01 -0.89
N LEU A 38 40.31 -16.25 -1.81
CA LEU A 38 39.82 -16.12 -3.18
C LEU A 38 39.86 -17.44 -3.96
N LEU A 39 40.90 -18.26 -3.74
CA LEU A 39 41.01 -19.61 -4.29
C LEU A 39 39.95 -20.55 -3.71
N ALA A 40 39.67 -20.46 -2.40
CA ALA A 40 38.64 -21.25 -1.75
C ALA A 40 37.24 -20.91 -2.29
N ASP A 41 36.92 -19.63 -2.47
CA ASP A 41 35.66 -19.18 -3.08
C ASP A 41 35.55 -19.65 -4.54
N TRP A 42 36.61 -19.49 -5.33
CA TRP A 42 36.63 -19.96 -6.71
C TRP A 42 36.42 -21.47 -6.79
N TYR A 43 37.06 -22.22 -5.88
CA TYR A 43 36.90 -23.67 -5.78
C TYR A 43 35.48 -24.04 -5.35
N ALA A 44 34.89 -23.37 -4.36
CA ALA A 44 33.52 -23.59 -3.91
C ALA A 44 32.51 -23.36 -5.05
N VAL A 45 32.67 -22.29 -5.84
CA VAL A 45 31.84 -22.02 -7.02
C VAL A 45 32.01 -23.09 -8.09
N ARG A 46 33.24 -23.55 -8.35
CA ARG A 46 33.50 -24.62 -9.32
C ARG A 46 33.04 -26.00 -8.87
N ARG A 47 33.05 -26.26 -7.56
CA ARG A 47 32.64 -27.54 -6.96
C ARG A 47 31.18 -27.59 -6.55
N ALA A 48 30.45 -26.48 -6.63
CA ALA A 48 29.01 -26.47 -6.56
C ALA A 48 28.49 -27.41 -7.65
N ARG A 49 28.24 -28.67 -7.28
CA ARG A 49 27.54 -29.62 -8.12
C ARG A 49 26.19 -28.98 -8.42
N PRO A 50 25.65 -29.08 -9.65
CA PRO A 50 24.27 -28.75 -9.87
C PRO A 50 23.46 -29.57 -8.87
N LEU A 51 22.88 -28.88 -7.88
CA LEU A 51 21.85 -29.45 -7.04
C LEU A 51 20.65 -29.59 -7.96
N THR A 52 20.59 -30.72 -8.68
CA THR A 52 19.37 -31.14 -9.33
C THR A 52 18.44 -31.58 -8.22
N ILE A 53 17.83 -30.61 -7.55
CA ILE A 53 16.63 -30.84 -6.78
C ILE A 53 15.59 -31.18 -7.84
N ALA A 54 15.36 -32.47 -8.07
CA ALA A 54 14.17 -32.95 -8.74
C ALA A 54 12.98 -32.74 -7.79
N ARG A 55 12.69 -31.48 -7.49
CA ARG A 55 11.31 -31.05 -7.32
C ARG A 55 10.90 -30.70 -8.73
N THR A 56 9.80 -31.30 -9.19
CA THR A 56 8.92 -30.67 -10.17
C THR A 56 8.40 -29.38 -9.55
N VAL A 57 9.28 -28.38 -9.45
CA VAL A 57 8.87 -26.99 -9.53
C VAL A 57 8.74 -26.79 -11.02
N GLU A 58 7.50 -26.85 -11.51
CA GLU A 58 7.21 -26.23 -12.80
C GLU A 58 7.84 -24.83 -12.72
N PRO A 59 8.85 -24.53 -13.55
CA PRO A 59 9.36 -23.19 -13.59
C PRO A 59 8.20 -22.35 -14.11
N LEU A 60 7.56 -21.62 -13.20
CA LEU A 60 7.04 -20.30 -13.51
C LEU A 60 8.26 -19.50 -14.00
N VAL A 61 8.56 -19.68 -15.28
CA VAL A 61 8.90 -18.57 -16.16
C VAL A 61 8.04 -17.42 -15.68
N VAL A 62 8.63 -16.24 -15.55
CA VAL A 62 7.84 -15.01 -15.50
C VAL A 62 7.07 -14.97 -16.83
N GLU A 63 5.94 -15.67 -16.90
CA GLU A 63 4.90 -15.44 -17.87
C GLU A 63 4.52 -13.99 -17.60
N ARG A 64 4.90 -13.10 -18.51
CA ARG A 64 4.48 -11.69 -18.50
C ARG A 64 2.99 -11.54 -18.84
N GLY A 65 2.19 -12.52 -18.44
CA GLY A 65 0.75 -12.51 -18.46
C GLY A 65 0.31 -13.56 -17.47
N THR A 66 -0.41 -13.15 -16.43
CA THR A 66 -1.27 -14.07 -15.70
C THR A 66 -2.08 -14.86 -16.75
N PRO A 67 -2.20 -16.20 -16.65
CA PRO A 67 -3.18 -16.93 -17.45
C PRO A 67 -4.53 -16.23 -17.37
N CYS A 68 -5.36 -16.30 -18.41
CA CYS A 68 -6.72 -15.73 -18.43
C CYS A 68 -7.61 -16.46 -17.41
N GLN A 69 -7.32 -16.32 -16.10
CA GLN A 69 -7.88 -17.15 -15.06
C GLN A 69 -9.38 -16.92 -15.00
N GLY A 70 -10.14 -18.00 -15.18
CA GLY A 70 -11.60 -17.96 -15.19
C GLY A 70 -12.23 -17.51 -16.51
N ARG A 71 -11.45 -17.23 -17.57
CA ARG A 71 -12.01 -16.88 -18.89
C ARG A 71 -11.86 -18.04 -19.85
N LEU A 72 -13.00 -18.53 -20.33
CA LEU A 72 -13.06 -19.55 -21.37
C LEU A 72 -12.88 -18.89 -22.75
N VAL A 73 -12.17 -19.56 -23.65
CA VAL A 73 -12.07 -19.12 -25.07
C VAL A 73 -13.46 -19.01 -25.68
N ILE A 74 -14.28 -20.03 -25.41
CA ILE A 74 -15.73 -20.07 -25.65
C ILE A 74 -16.36 -20.49 -24.33
N ASP A 75 -17.19 -19.62 -23.77
CA ASP A 75 -17.98 -19.92 -22.58
C ASP A 75 -19.36 -20.44 -23.04
N PRO A 76 -19.63 -21.75 -22.91
CA PRO A 76 -20.88 -22.34 -23.36
C PRO A 76 -22.09 -21.95 -22.50
N GLN A 77 -21.86 -21.50 -21.27
CA GLN A 77 -22.94 -21.09 -20.35
C GLN A 77 -23.25 -19.60 -20.50
N ARG A 78 -22.22 -18.79 -20.80
CA ARG A 78 -22.32 -17.34 -20.94
C ARG A 78 -21.56 -16.90 -22.21
N PRO A 79 -22.13 -17.11 -23.41
CA PRO A 79 -21.43 -16.87 -24.67
C PRO A 79 -20.77 -15.49 -24.76
N GLU A 80 -21.39 -14.45 -24.23
CA GLU A 80 -20.87 -13.08 -24.16
C GLU A 80 -19.57 -12.95 -23.33
N ARG A 81 -19.26 -13.93 -22.47
CA ARG A 81 -18.01 -13.99 -21.71
C ARG A 81 -16.88 -14.70 -22.44
N SER A 82 -17.18 -15.29 -23.59
CA SER A 82 -16.18 -15.93 -24.44
C SER A 82 -15.09 -14.93 -24.79
N LEU A 83 -13.85 -15.28 -24.46
CA LEU A 83 -12.69 -14.46 -24.80
C LEU A 83 -12.59 -14.23 -26.30
N MET A 84 -13.08 -15.15 -27.14
CA MET A 84 -13.19 -14.97 -28.59
C MET A 84 -14.10 -13.79 -28.97
N LEU A 85 -15.28 -13.68 -28.36
CA LEU A 85 -16.24 -12.61 -28.67
C LEU A 85 -15.76 -11.26 -28.15
N GLN A 86 -15.09 -11.27 -27.00
CA GLN A 86 -14.44 -10.07 -26.45
C GLN A 86 -13.28 -9.62 -27.33
N ALA A 87 -12.49 -10.57 -27.84
CA ALA A 87 -11.34 -10.26 -28.66
C ALA A 87 -11.70 -9.60 -29.99
N ILE A 88 -12.86 -9.91 -30.57
CA ILE A 88 -13.30 -9.27 -31.81
C ILE A 88 -14.13 -8.01 -31.58
N GLY A 89 -14.38 -7.64 -30.33
CA GLY A 89 -15.24 -6.51 -29.96
C GLY A 89 -16.74 -6.78 -30.10
N ALA A 90 -17.16 -8.04 -30.23
CA ALA A 90 -18.57 -8.44 -30.29
C ALA A 90 -19.21 -8.53 -28.88
N ALA A 91 -18.39 -8.64 -27.84
CA ALA A 91 -18.80 -8.55 -26.45
C ALA A 91 -17.83 -7.63 -25.69
N GLN A 92 -18.33 -6.96 -24.65
CA GLN A 92 -17.47 -6.13 -23.80
C GLN A 92 -16.72 -7.04 -22.81
N ALA A 93 -15.41 -6.83 -22.67
CA ALA A 93 -14.67 -7.47 -21.59
C ALA A 93 -15.24 -7.01 -20.23
N PRO A 94 -15.33 -7.89 -19.22
CA PRO A 94 -15.68 -7.46 -17.87
C PRO A 94 -14.77 -6.31 -17.47
N GLY A 95 -15.36 -5.22 -16.96
CA GLY A 95 -14.60 -4.04 -16.57
C GLY A 95 -13.50 -4.39 -15.57
N GLY A 96 -12.35 -3.72 -15.67
CA GLY A 96 -11.24 -3.85 -14.72
C GLY A 96 -10.45 -5.16 -14.82
N ALA A 97 -10.86 -6.12 -15.65
CA ALA A 97 -10.06 -7.31 -15.95
C ALA A 97 -8.94 -6.98 -16.95
N GLU A 98 -8.06 -6.04 -16.62
CA GLU A 98 -6.83 -5.75 -17.38
C GLU A 98 -5.79 -6.85 -17.16
N ASP A 99 -6.22 -8.08 -17.42
CA ASP A 99 -5.34 -9.21 -17.58
C ASP A 99 -4.69 -9.15 -18.97
N ALA A 100 -3.67 -9.98 -19.18
CA ALA A 100 -3.01 -10.11 -20.48
C ALA A 100 -3.95 -10.62 -21.60
N CYS A 101 -5.24 -10.76 -21.33
CA CYS A 101 -6.24 -11.41 -22.15
C CYS A 101 -7.28 -10.43 -22.70
N GLN A 102 -7.12 -9.12 -22.47
CA GLN A 102 -7.80 -8.07 -23.24
C GLN A 102 -7.11 -7.87 -24.60
N LEU A 103 -7.08 -8.94 -25.40
CA LEU A 103 -6.66 -8.87 -26.79
C LEU A 103 -7.80 -8.25 -27.59
N VAL A 104 -7.52 -7.33 -28.52
CA VAL A 104 -8.50 -6.88 -29.51
C VAL A 104 -7.94 -7.16 -30.91
N MET A 105 -8.78 -7.78 -31.75
CA MET A 105 -8.44 -8.26 -33.08
C MET A 105 -9.37 -7.63 -34.12
N PRO A 106 -8.82 -6.90 -35.12
CA PRO A 106 -7.42 -6.52 -35.24
C PRO A 106 -7.03 -5.42 -34.22
N PRO A 107 -5.75 -5.33 -33.84
CA PRO A 107 -5.27 -4.37 -32.83
C PRO A 107 -5.42 -2.89 -33.24
N GLN A 108 -5.68 -2.63 -34.52
CA GLN A 108 -5.71 -1.30 -35.15
C GLN A 108 -7.13 -0.68 -35.23
N GLY A 109 -8.13 -1.29 -34.58
CA GLY A 109 -9.53 -0.89 -34.70
C GLY A 109 -10.39 -2.11 -35.01
N GLY A 110 -11.40 -2.34 -34.18
CA GLY A 110 -12.18 -3.56 -34.10
C GLY A 110 -12.64 -4.14 -35.44
N MET A 111 -12.81 -5.45 -35.47
CA MET A 111 -13.25 -6.19 -36.66
C MET A 111 -14.53 -5.58 -37.27
N PRO A 112 -14.71 -5.57 -38.60
CA PRO A 112 -15.93 -5.06 -39.21
C PRO A 112 -17.18 -5.73 -38.63
N ALA A 113 -18.26 -4.96 -38.42
CA ALA A 113 -19.48 -5.45 -37.77
C ALA A 113 -20.08 -6.70 -38.43
N ALA A 114 -19.93 -6.85 -39.75
CA ALA A 114 -20.37 -8.05 -40.47
C ALA A 114 -19.56 -9.30 -40.09
N ASP A 115 -18.24 -9.16 -39.93
CA ASP A 115 -17.35 -10.25 -39.54
C ASP A 115 -17.51 -10.57 -38.05
N GLN A 116 -17.73 -9.55 -37.21
CA GLN A 116 -18.11 -9.74 -35.80
C GLN A 116 -19.39 -10.57 -35.67
N ALA A 117 -20.43 -10.24 -36.43
CA ALA A 117 -21.69 -10.98 -36.44
C ALA A 117 -21.51 -12.42 -36.95
N CYS A 118 -20.67 -12.63 -37.96
CA CYS A 118 -20.33 -13.94 -38.50
C CYS A 118 -19.65 -14.82 -37.43
N LEU A 119 -18.61 -14.31 -36.76
CA LEU A 119 -17.92 -15.04 -35.69
C LEU A 119 -18.79 -15.25 -34.45
N THR A 120 -19.65 -14.28 -34.12
CA THR A 120 -20.64 -14.42 -33.04
C THR A 120 -21.58 -15.59 -33.32
N THR A 121 -22.10 -15.67 -34.54
CA THR A 121 -22.94 -16.80 -34.98
C THR A 121 -22.18 -18.12 -34.89
N TRP A 122 -20.91 -18.14 -35.36
CA TRP A 122 -20.07 -19.34 -35.28
C TRP A 122 -19.80 -19.81 -33.84
N VAL A 123 -19.58 -18.90 -32.89
CA VAL A 123 -19.44 -19.24 -31.47
C VAL A 123 -20.73 -19.86 -30.93
N HIS A 124 -21.88 -19.27 -31.23
CA HIS A 124 -23.17 -19.84 -30.81
C HIS A 124 -23.44 -21.22 -31.44
N ASP A 125 -23.08 -21.42 -32.71
CA ASP A 125 -23.21 -22.71 -33.39
C ASP A 125 -22.29 -23.77 -32.77
N LEU A 126 -21.07 -23.40 -32.35
CA LEU A 126 -20.17 -24.31 -31.63
C LEU A 126 -20.72 -24.72 -30.27
N ILE A 127 -21.28 -23.77 -29.52
CA ILE A 127 -21.92 -24.04 -28.23
C ILE A 127 -23.11 -24.99 -28.43
N ALA A 128 -23.93 -24.75 -29.46
CA ALA A 128 -25.05 -25.63 -29.80
C ALA A 128 -24.60 -27.05 -30.20
N GLN A 129 -23.45 -27.18 -30.87
CA GLN A 129 -22.88 -28.47 -31.29
C GLN A 129 -22.21 -29.25 -30.15
N ALA A 130 -21.64 -28.56 -29.16
CA ALA A 130 -20.94 -29.18 -28.03
C ALA A 130 -21.86 -30.03 -27.14
N GLY A 131 -23.19 -29.84 -27.23
CA GLY A 131 -24.16 -30.51 -26.38
C GLY A 131 -24.22 -29.90 -24.97
N PRO A 132 -25.08 -30.42 -24.07
CA PRO A 132 -25.15 -29.95 -22.70
C PRO A 132 -23.81 -30.19 -22.00
N VAL A 133 -23.24 -29.11 -21.45
CA VAL A 133 -22.06 -29.16 -20.58
C VAL A 133 -22.42 -29.95 -19.33
N ASP A 134 -21.49 -30.75 -18.80
CA ASP A 134 -21.68 -31.42 -17.52
C ASP A 134 -22.16 -30.40 -16.48
N PRO A 135 -23.20 -30.73 -15.68
CA PRO A 135 -23.71 -29.80 -14.68
C PRO A 135 -22.58 -29.43 -13.73
N VAL A 136 -22.38 -28.12 -13.54
CA VAL A 136 -21.50 -27.59 -12.50
C VAL A 136 -21.95 -28.18 -11.17
N ASP A 137 -21.00 -28.54 -10.31
CA ASP A 137 -21.33 -29.00 -8.97
C ASP A 137 -22.30 -28.00 -8.33
N PRO A 138 -23.39 -28.46 -7.69
CA PRO A 138 -24.37 -27.57 -7.11
C PRO A 138 -23.67 -26.66 -6.09
N PHE A 139 -24.01 -25.38 -6.13
CA PHE A 139 -23.50 -24.40 -5.17
C PHE A 139 -23.73 -24.90 -3.73
N ASP A 140 -22.65 -24.97 -2.95
CA ASP A 140 -22.69 -25.32 -1.53
C ASP A 140 -22.67 -24.02 -0.70
N PRO A 141 -23.81 -23.64 -0.09
CA PRO A 141 -23.89 -22.42 0.68
C PRO A 141 -22.96 -22.46 1.88
N THR A 142 -22.35 -21.32 2.15
CA THR A 142 -21.57 -21.09 3.35
C THR A 142 -22.42 -21.33 4.61
N PRO A 143 -21.92 -22.09 5.62
CA PRO A 143 -22.56 -22.15 6.92
C PRO A 143 -22.65 -20.76 7.57
N VAL A 144 -23.81 -20.40 8.13
CA VAL A 144 -24.06 -19.07 8.75
C VAL A 144 -22.95 -18.65 9.72
N ALA A 145 -22.50 -19.56 10.58
CA ALA A 145 -21.40 -19.27 11.51
C ALA A 145 -20.10 -18.84 10.80
N GLY A 146 -19.75 -19.50 9.68
CA GLY A 146 -18.58 -19.16 8.87
C GLY A 146 -18.72 -17.82 8.17
N ALA A 147 -19.91 -17.51 7.63
CA ALA A 147 -20.21 -16.21 7.03
C ALA A 147 -20.07 -15.06 8.03
N VAL A 148 -20.71 -15.18 9.19
CA VAL A 148 -20.66 -14.16 10.27
C VAL A 148 -19.22 -14.00 10.78
N ALA A 149 -18.50 -15.11 10.98
CA ALA A 149 -17.10 -15.09 11.41
C ALA A 149 -16.18 -14.39 10.40
N LYS A 150 -16.32 -14.70 9.11
CA LYS A 150 -15.57 -14.05 8.03
C LYS A 150 -15.79 -12.54 8.06
N VAL A 151 -17.05 -12.10 8.05
CA VAL A 151 -17.39 -10.68 7.97
C VAL A 151 -16.90 -9.92 9.21
N LYS A 152 -17.20 -10.42 10.42
CA LYS A 152 -16.78 -9.72 11.64
C LYS A 152 -15.26 -9.68 11.79
N THR A 153 -14.56 -10.76 11.43
CA THR A 153 -13.09 -10.79 11.46
C THR A 153 -12.49 -9.83 10.44
N LEU A 154 -13.05 -9.73 9.24
CA LEU A 154 -12.59 -8.77 8.23
C LEU A 154 -12.79 -7.33 8.67
N LEU A 155 -13.92 -7.02 9.32
CA LEU A 155 -14.27 -5.66 9.71
C LEU A 155 -13.64 -5.22 11.02
N THR A 156 -13.46 -6.13 11.99
CA THR A 156 -13.04 -5.75 13.36
C THR A 156 -11.88 -6.60 13.91
N GLY A 157 -11.56 -7.73 13.29
CA GLY A 157 -10.63 -8.71 13.86
C GLY A 157 -11.20 -9.50 15.06
N LEU A 158 -12.37 -9.13 15.57
CA LEU A 158 -13.04 -9.83 16.67
C LEU A 158 -13.77 -11.07 16.17
N ALA A 159 -14.02 -12.00 17.09
CA ALA A 159 -14.86 -13.16 16.86
C ALA A 159 -16.35 -12.84 17.02
N PRO A 160 -17.24 -13.54 16.30
CA PRO A 160 -18.68 -13.41 16.52
C PRO A 160 -19.09 -14.04 17.86
N THR A 161 -20.09 -13.45 18.48
CA THR A 161 -20.79 -13.99 19.65
C THR A 161 -21.84 -15.00 19.20
N SER A 162 -22.26 -15.87 20.12
CA SER A 162 -23.31 -16.85 19.82
C SER A 162 -24.67 -16.20 19.57
N GLU A 163 -24.95 -15.07 20.21
CA GLU A 163 -26.14 -14.26 19.94
C GLU A 163 -26.14 -13.69 18.53
N GLU A 164 -25.01 -13.19 18.03
CA GLU A 164 -24.88 -12.70 16.66
C GLU A 164 -25.10 -13.82 15.65
N ILE A 165 -24.50 -15.00 15.85
CA ILE A 165 -24.70 -16.16 14.98
C ILE A 165 -26.16 -16.61 15.01
N ALA A 166 -26.75 -16.73 16.21
CA ALA A 166 -28.15 -17.15 16.37
C ALA A 166 -29.12 -16.16 15.72
N ALA A 167 -28.84 -14.85 15.80
CA ALA A 167 -29.65 -13.83 15.15
C ALA A 167 -29.68 -14.00 13.63
N VAL A 168 -28.51 -14.19 13.00
CA VAL A 168 -28.42 -14.39 11.53
C VAL A 168 -28.99 -15.75 11.12
N GLN A 169 -28.85 -16.78 11.96
CA GLN A 169 -29.41 -18.09 11.66
C GLN A 169 -30.94 -18.11 11.76
N ALA A 170 -31.52 -17.26 12.61
CA ALA A 170 -32.96 -17.06 12.69
C ALA A 170 -33.48 -16.17 11.54
N ASP A 171 -32.71 -15.15 11.16
CA ASP A 171 -33.04 -14.21 10.08
C ASP A 171 -31.76 -13.72 9.38
N PRO A 172 -31.46 -14.19 8.15
CA PRO A 172 -30.30 -13.74 7.40
C PRO A 172 -30.23 -12.21 7.22
N ALA A 173 -31.36 -11.51 7.21
CA ALA A 173 -31.40 -10.04 7.10
C ALA A 173 -30.82 -9.33 8.33
N ALA A 174 -30.73 -10.00 9.49
CA ALA A 174 -30.13 -9.46 10.70
C ALA A 174 -28.63 -9.13 10.52
N LEU A 175 -27.93 -9.81 9.61
CA LEU A 175 -26.50 -9.60 9.36
C LEU A 175 -26.21 -8.14 8.98
N ARG A 176 -27.08 -7.51 8.19
CA ARG A 176 -26.91 -6.11 7.80
C ARG A 176 -26.85 -5.18 9.02
N GLY A 177 -27.75 -5.38 9.98
CA GLY A 177 -27.79 -4.59 11.23
C GLY A 177 -26.56 -4.83 12.10
N LEU A 178 -26.07 -6.06 12.15
CA LEU A 178 -24.82 -6.40 12.86
C LEU A 178 -23.61 -5.72 12.21
N VAL A 179 -23.49 -5.80 10.88
CA VAL A 179 -22.41 -5.15 10.13
C VAL A 179 -22.43 -3.64 10.38
N GLN A 180 -23.62 -3.01 10.35
CA GLN A 180 -23.75 -1.60 10.69
C GLN A 180 -23.20 -1.30 12.10
N GLY A 181 -23.60 -2.07 13.12
CA GLY A 181 -23.06 -1.91 14.47
C GLY A 181 -21.55 -2.13 14.56
N TRP A 182 -20.99 -3.07 13.79
CA TRP A 182 -19.54 -3.29 13.75
C TRP A 182 -18.77 -2.14 13.09
N THR A 183 -19.37 -1.43 12.14
CA THR A 183 -18.73 -0.24 11.54
C THR A 183 -18.62 0.95 12.50
N GLU A 184 -19.28 0.89 13.65
CA GLU A 184 -19.22 1.94 14.68
C GLU A 184 -18.12 1.67 15.72
N THR A 185 -17.42 0.53 15.66
CA THR A 185 -16.42 0.18 16.68
C THR A 185 -15.03 0.77 16.38
N PRO A 186 -14.19 0.99 17.41
CA PRO A 186 -12.80 1.43 17.21
C PRO A 186 -11.96 0.46 16.38
N GLU A 187 -12.21 -0.84 16.48
CA GLU A 187 -11.49 -1.86 15.72
C GLU A 187 -11.76 -1.73 14.22
N PHE A 188 -12.98 -1.37 13.83
CA PHE A 188 -13.30 -1.09 12.44
C PHE A 188 -12.50 0.09 11.89
N GLN A 189 -12.32 1.16 12.67
CA GLN A 189 -11.53 2.31 12.23
C GLN A 189 -10.08 1.91 11.93
N VAL A 190 -9.49 0.99 12.68
CA VAL A 190 -8.14 0.46 12.41
C VAL A 190 -8.11 -0.31 11.09
N LYS A 191 -9.08 -1.21 10.88
CA LYS A 191 -9.19 -2.04 9.66
C LYS A 191 -9.45 -1.21 8.41
N LEU A 192 -10.30 -0.18 8.55
CA LEU A 192 -10.62 0.76 7.48
C LEU A 192 -9.41 1.64 7.14
N ALA A 193 -8.64 2.11 8.13
CA ALA A 193 -7.40 2.84 7.91
C ALA A 193 -6.38 2.02 7.10
N ASP A 194 -6.21 0.74 7.43
CA ASP A 194 -5.34 -0.18 6.70
C ASP A 194 -5.79 -0.37 5.24
N PHE A 195 -7.10 -0.55 5.02
CA PHE A 195 -7.67 -0.64 3.68
C PHE A 195 -7.42 0.64 2.88
N LEU A 196 -7.75 1.81 3.43
CA LEU A 196 -7.58 3.11 2.77
C LEU A 196 -6.10 3.41 2.47
N THR A 197 -5.19 2.99 3.34
CA THR A 197 -3.74 3.10 3.11
C THR A 197 -3.32 2.43 1.81
N VAL A 198 -3.85 1.23 1.53
CA VAL A 198 -3.54 0.49 0.29
C VAL A 198 -4.36 1.04 -0.88
N ALA A 199 -5.66 1.24 -0.70
CA ALA A 199 -6.59 1.65 -1.75
C ALA A 199 -6.26 3.03 -2.35
N LEU A 200 -5.78 3.96 -1.52
CA LEU A 200 -5.32 5.30 -1.90
C LEU A 200 -3.81 5.38 -2.12
N GLN A 201 -3.09 4.25 -2.03
CA GLN A 201 -1.64 4.14 -2.25
C GLN A 201 -0.78 5.04 -1.33
N GLN A 202 -1.19 5.18 -0.07
CA GLN A 202 -0.57 6.06 0.94
C GLN A 202 0.46 5.34 1.83
N ARG A 203 0.99 4.19 1.39
CA ARG A 203 2.15 3.53 2.03
C ARG A 203 3.41 3.85 1.25
N LEU A 204 4.46 4.35 1.89
CA LEU A 204 5.76 4.55 1.25
C LEU A 204 6.37 3.19 0.85
N GLN A 205 6.75 3.04 -0.42
CA GLN A 205 7.43 1.83 -0.91
C GLN A 205 8.96 1.90 -0.75
N ALA A 206 9.53 3.10 -0.73
CA ALA A 206 10.96 3.36 -0.52
C ALA A 206 11.17 4.35 0.63
N GLU A 207 12.33 4.25 1.31
CA GLU A 207 12.70 5.19 2.38
C GLU A 207 13.33 6.49 1.87
N ASP A 208 13.91 6.45 0.66
CA ASP A 208 14.48 7.62 0.00
C ASP A 208 13.35 8.48 -0.58
N ILE A 209 13.33 9.75 -0.18
CA ILE A 209 12.30 10.71 -0.61
C ILE A 209 12.97 11.89 -1.31
N GLU A 210 12.87 11.90 -2.64
CA GLU A 210 13.51 12.91 -3.50
C GLU A 210 12.93 14.32 -3.26
N GLN A 211 11.66 14.40 -2.84
CA GLN A 211 10.98 15.65 -2.48
C GLN A 211 11.65 16.45 -1.36
N PHE A 212 12.52 15.80 -0.56
CA PHE A 212 13.12 16.40 0.63
C PHE A 212 14.66 16.41 0.60
N ASP A 213 15.27 16.50 -0.59
CA ASP A 213 16.73 16.58 -0.78
C ASP A 213 17.53 15.49 -0.04
N ARG A 214 16.97 14.28 0.05
CA ARG A 214 17.50 13.15 0.84
C ARG A 214 17.64 13.48 2.34
N LEU A 215 16.59 14.09 2.89
CA LEU A 215 16.38 14.40 4.31
C LEU A 215 17.10 13.43 5.24
N GLN A 216 18.09 13.96 5.95
CA GLN A 216 18.79 13.25 7.00
C GLN A 216 18.09 13.53 8.31
N ARG A 217 17.89 12.47 9.10
CA ARG A 217 17.04 12.55 10.29
C ARG A 217 17.58 11.67 11.40
N HIS A 218 17.23 12.04 12.62
CA HIS A 218 17.53 11.20 13.77
C HIS A 218 16.84 9.84 13.64
N ARG A 219 17.55 8.74 13.94
CA ARG A 219 17.01 7.38 13.78
C ARG A 219 15.73 7.16 14.59
N SER A 220 15.61 7.76 15.78
CA SER A 220 14.40 7.67 16.61
C SER A 220 13.18 8.33 15.96
N ARG A 221 13.38 9.22 14.98
CA ARG A 221 12.32 9.96 14.30
C ARG A 221 11.90 9.36 12.97
N ASN A 222 12.59 8.34 12.47
CA ASN A 222 12.23 7.65 11.21
C ASN A 222 10.78 7.12 11.25
N ALA A 223 10.40 6.46 12.34
CA ALA A 223 9.06 5.92 12.50
C ALA A 223 8.00 7.03 12.57
N LEU A 224 8.27 8.10 13.31
CA LEU A 224 7.37 9.25 13.42
C LEU A 224 7.19 9.97 12.08
N PHE A 225 8.30 10.20 11.35
CA PHE A 225 8.27 10.76 10.01
C PHE A 225 7.41 9.93 9.05
N ARG A 226 7.64 8.61 9.02
CA ARG A 226 6.90 7.70 8.16
C ARG A 226 5.42 7.72 8.51
N LYS A 227 5.12 7.65 9.81
CA LYS A 227 3.76 7.70 10.35
C LYS A 227 3.01 8.95 9.90
N VAL A 228 3.57 10.15 10.11
CA VAL A 228 2.85 11.39 9.79
C VAL A 228 2.57 11.51 8.30
N MET A 229 3.50 11.05 7.45
CA MET A 229 3.35 11.05 6.00
C MET A 229 2.27 10.08 5.54
N GLU A 230 2.33 8.82 5.98
CA GLU A 230 1.40 7.77 5.55
C GLU A 230 -0.02 7.97 6.11
N GLU A 231 -0.15 8.46 7.35
CA GLU A 231 -1.45 8.60 8.00
C GLU A 231 -2.22 9.86 7.59
N SER A 232 -1.57 10.90 7.06
CA SER A 232 -2.22 12.21 6.83
C SER A 232 -3.47 12.10 5.95
N PHE A 233 -3.31 11.57 4.74
CA PHE A 233 -4.45 11.49 3.82
C PHE A 233 -5.41 10.35 4.19
N VAL A 234 -4.91 9.28 4.82
CA VAL A 234 -5.77 8.20 5.35
C VAL A 234 -6.73 8.75 6.41
N ARG A 235 -6.22 9.55 7.35
CA ARG A 235 -7.05 10.22 8.36
C ARG A 235 -7.99 11.25 7.74
N THR A 236 -7.58 11.89 6.65
CA THR A 236 -8.46 12.79 5.87
C THR A 236 -9.65 12.01 5.30
N ALA A 237 -9.39 10.85 4.69
CA ALA A 237 -10.45 9.98 4.17
C ALA A 237 -11.37 9.44 5.27
N LEU A 238 -10.81 9.07 6.44
CA LEU A 238 -11.61 8.67 7.61
C LEU A 238 -12.52 9.80 8.10
N ASP A 239 -12.01 11.02 8.24
CA ASP A 239 -12.82 12.18 8.66
C ASP A 239 -13.95 12.49 7.65
N LEU A 240 -13.71 12.33 6.34
CA LEU A 240 -14.76 12.45 5.32
C LEU A 240 -15.86 11.41 5.53
N ILE A 241 -15.50 10.14 5.79
CA ILE A 241 -16.44 9.05 6.04
C ILE A 241 -17.23 9.31 7.33
N GLU A 242 -16.56 9.65 8.43
CA GLU A 242 -17.18 9.91 9.74
C GLU A 242 -18.19 11.06 9.68
N ARG A 243 -17.93 12.08 8.86
CA ARG A 243 -18.83 13.22 8.65
C ARG A 243 -19.93 12.97 7.62
N GLY A 244 -20.02 11.75 7.07
CA GLY A 244 -20.98 11.41 6.02
C GLY A 244 -20.81 12.24 4.75
N GLN A 245 -19.58 12.69 4.45
CA GLN A 245 -19.30 13.42 3.21
C GLN A 245 -19.23 12.45 2.03
N PRO A 246 -19.66 12.87 0.82
CA PRO A 246 -19.50 12.07 -0.38
C PRO A 246 -18.06 11.60 -0.55
N PHE A 247 -17.84 10.29 -0.63
CA PHE A 247 -16.50 9.72 -0.64
C PHE A 247 -15.66 10.12 -1.85
N THR A 248 -16.29 10.57 -2.95
CA THR A 248 -15.60 11.21 -4.08
C THR A 248 -14.73 12.40 -3.66
N GLN A 249 -14.96 13.01 -2.50
CA GLN A 249 -14.12 14.08 -1.96
C GLN A 249 -12.68 13.65 -1.68
N VAL A 250 -12.35 12.35 -1.59
CA VAL A 250 -10.94 11.89 -1.55
C VAL A 250 -10.13 12.30 -2.78
N LEU A 251 -10.80 12.68 -3.88
CA LEU A 251 -10.18 13.21 -5.08
C LEU A 251 -10.07 14.74 -5.08
N THR A 252 -11.04 15.44 -4.50
CA THR A 252 -11.23 16.88 -4.68
C THR A 252 -10.91 17.72 -3.44
N THR A 253 -10.75 17.09 -2.27
CA THR A 253 -10.51 17.84 -1.03
C THR A 253 -9.12 18.48 -1.03
N ARG A 254 -9.09 19.75 -0.61
CA ARG A 254 -7.87 20.47 -0.24
C ARG A 254 -7.72 20.65 1.27
N THR A 255 -8.68 20.16 2.06
CA THR A 255 -8.62 20.18 3.52
C THR A 255 -8.10 18.84 4.01
N TRP A 256 -6.89 18.82 4.56
CA TRP A 256 -6.21 17.58 4.94
C TRP A 256 -6.02 17.50 6.45
N MET A 257 -6.14 16.30 7.00
CA MET A 257 -5.74 15.98 8.36
C MET A 257 -4.20 15.91 8.41
N VAL A 258 -3.58 16.87 9.08
CA VAL A 258 -2.13 17.06 9.12
C VAL A 258 -1.66 17.35 10.54
N THR A 259 -0.39 17.09 10.78
CA THR A 259 0.35 17.51 11.99
C THR A 259 1.22 18.71 11.66
N THR A 260 1.80 19.36 12.66
CA THR A 260 2.81 20.40 12.41
C THR A 260 3.99 19.85 11.60
N ALA A 261 4.44 18.62 11.88
CA ALA A 261 5.49 17.97 11.10
C ALA A 261 5.09 17.76 9.62
N ASN A 262 3.83 17.41 9.34
CA ASN A 262 3.34 17.35 7.97
C ASN A 262 3.37 18.71 7.29
N LEU A 263 2.95 19.79 7.96
CA LEU A 263 3.00 21.13 7.39
C LEU A 263 4.43 21.59 7.05
N VAL A 264 5.41 21.27 7.91
CA VAL A 264 6.83 21.48 7.64
C VAL A 264 7.24 20.77 6.34
N LEU A 265 6.88 19.49 6.21
CA LEU A 265 7.22 18.68 5.04
C LEU A 265 6.48 19.13 3.77
N LEU A 266 5.24 19.61 3.86
CA LEU A 266 4.51 20.15 2.71
C LEU A 266 5.09 21.49 2.24
N ARG A 267 5.54 22.34 3.17
CA ARG A 267 6.08 23.67 2.87
C ARG A 267 7.53 23.66 2.41
N TYR A 268 8.33 22.65 2.77
CA TYR A 268 9.72 22.55 2.32
C TYR A 268 9.89 22.46 0.79
N PRO A 269 9.25 21.52 0.07
CA PRO A 269 9.35 21.47 -1.39
C PRO A 269 8.72 22.72 -2.03
N ASP A 270 7.78 23.36 -1.33
CA ASP A 270 6.97 24.46 -1.83
C ASP A 270 7.58 25.86 -1.60
N GLN A 271 8.91 25.90 -1.45
CA GLN A 271 9.67 27.12 -1.27
C GLN A 271 9.98 27.79 -2.60
N PRO A 272 9.82 29.12 -2.71
CA PRO A 272 10.35 29.87 -3.85
C PRO A 272 11.85 29.61 -4.07
N THR A 273 12.31 29.67 -5.33
CA THR A 273 13.74 29.49 -5.67
C THR A 273 14.66 30.46 -4.92
N ALA A 274 14.18 31.67 -4.63
CA ALA A 274 14.91 32.64 -3.81
C ALA A 274 15.08 32.15 -2.36
N ASP A 275 14.04 31.54 -1.79
CA ASP A 275 14.02 31.05 -0.42
C ASP A 275 14.91 29.83 -0.23
N LYS A 276 15.04 28.96 -1.24
CA LYS A 276 15.96 27.80 -1.22
C LYS A 276 17.43 28.23 -1.03
N ARG A 277 17.79 29.48 -1.34
CA ARG A 277 19.16 30.03 -1.18
C ARG A 277 19.41 30.69 0.17
N LEU A 278 18.38 30.81 1.02
CA LEU A 278 18.52 31.39 2.35
C LEU A 278 19.48 30.58 3.22
N ARG A 279 20.09 31.28 4.16
CA ARG A 279 21.01 30.72 5.15
C ARG A 279 20.40 30.88 6.54
N HIS A 280 20.69 29.90 7.40
CA HIS A 280 20.39 29.97 8.83
C HIS A 280 21.70 29.93 9.60
N THR A 281 21.73 30.56 10.76
CA THR A 281 22.87 30.50 11.68
C THR A 281 22.51 29.61 12.86
N LEU A 282 23.33 28.63 13.19
CA LEU A 282 23.22 27.86 14.42
C LEU A 282 24.18 28.41 15.46
N VAL A 283 23.74 28.50 16.71
CA VAL A 283 24.57 28.92 17.86
C VAL A 283 24.47 27.89 18.98
N GLY A 284 25.62 27.50 19.52
CA GLY A 284 25.74 26.59 20.66
C GLY A 284 25.60 27.27 22.02
N ASP A 285 25.75 28.59 22.06
CA ASP A 285 25.70 29.39 23.29
C ASP A 285 24.36 30.13 23.40
N ALA A 286 23.64 29.91 24.50
CA ALA A 286 22.29 30.44 24.68
C ALA A 286 22.26 31.98 24.71
N ALA A 287 23.35 32.62 25.13
CA ALA A 287 23.49 34.07 25.15
C ALA A 287 23.51 34.69 23.75
N ASP A 288 23.94 33.93 22.73
CA ASP A 288 24.03 34.36 21.34
C ASP A 288 22.77 34.08 20.54
N ALA A 289 21.78 33.45 21.17
CA ALA A 289 20.52 33.09 20.56
C ALA A 289 19.46 34.17 20.76
N PRO A 290 18.64 34.47 19.73
CA PRO A 290 17.44 35.26 19.91
C PRO A 290 16.50 34.65 20.97
N PRO A 291 15.80 35.47 21.77
CA PRO A 291 14.95 34.98 22.84
C PRO A 291 13.73 34.24 22.28
N GLY A 292 13.59 32.98 22.69
CA GLY A 292 12.47 32.11 22.34
C GLY A 292 12.42 31.70 20.87
N LEU A 293 11.59 30.71 20.56
CA LEU A 293 11.49 30.14 19.21
C LEU A 293 11.07 31.18 18.16
N ALA A 294 10.13 32.07 18.49
CA ALA A 294 9.69 33.12 17.57
C ALA A 294 10.81 34.12 17.23
N GLY A 295 11.70 34.42 18.18
CA GLY A 295 12.89 35.23 17.92
C GLY A 295 13.86 34.51 16.98
N GLN A 296 14.08 33.22 17.22
CA GLN A 296 14.99 32.39 16.44
C GLN A 296 14.53 32.23 14.99
N VAL A 297 13.23 31.98 14.77
CA VAL A 297 12.60 31.91 13.44
C VAL A 297 12.77 33.22 12.69
N ARG A 298 12.38 34.36 13.29
CA ARG A 298 12.44 35.68 12.62
C ARG A 298 13.85 36.06 12.19
N GLN A 299 14.86 35.69 12.98
CA GLN A 299 16.26 36.01 12.70
C GLN A 299 16.99 34.88 11.96
N ARG A 300 16.31 33.74 11.70
CA ARG A 300 16.91 32.51 11.17
C ARG A 300 18.16 32.08 11.94
N ARG A 301 18.19 32.35 13.25
CA ARG A 301 19.31 32.10 14.14
C ARG A 301 18.86 31.19 15.28
N TRP A 302 19.35 29.96 15.31
CA TRP A 302 18.83 28.87 16.13
C TRP A 302 19.77 28.50 17.25
N TYR A 303 19.21 28.34 18.45
CA TYR A 303 19.95 27.79 19.58
C TYR A 303 19.91 26.26 19.56
N LEU A 304 21.07 25.62 19.67
CA LEU A 304 21.18 24.18 19.78
C LEU A 304 22.30 23.81 20.76
N GLU A 305 21.90 23.26 21.91
CA GLU A 305 22.85 22.78 22.93
C GLU A 305 23.81 21.71 22.38
N ALA A 306 23.37 20.90 21.42
CA ALA A 306 24.16 19.83 20.80
C ALA A 306 25.43 20.31 20.06
N ILE A 307 25.55 21.62 19.79
CA ILE A 307 26.72 22.25 19.19
C ILE A 307 27.37 23.30 20.12
N ALA A 308 27.27 23.11 21.44
CA ALA A 308 27.83 24.02 22.45
C ALA A 308 29.23 24.56 22.10
N GLY A 309 29.41 25.87 22.24
CA GLY A 309 30.65 26.57 21.91
C GLY A 309 30.94 26.77 20.41
N MET A 310 29.99 26.45 19.52
CA MET A 310 30.14 26.64 18.06
C MET A 310 29.10 27.61 17.50
N THR A 311 29.44 28.25 16.38
CA THR A 311 28.52 29.02 15.54
C THR A 311 28.79 28.70 14.07
N CYS A 312 27.75 28.43 13.29
CA CYS A 312 27.90 28.05 11.89
C CYS A 312 26.69 28.43 11.03
N ASP A 313 26.93 28.66 9.75
CA ASP A 313 25.87 28.93 8.78
C ASP A 313 25.52 27.66 7.99
N ILE A 314 24.23 27.35 7.95
CA ILE A 314 23.68 26.17 7.30
C ILE A 314 22.75 26.56 6.15
N SER A 315 22.56 25.65 5.20
CA SER A 315 21.59 25.84 4.11
C SER A 315 20.15 25.59 4.59
N GLN A 316 19.17 25.84 3.71
CA GLN A 316 17.77 25.48 3.97
C GLN A 316 17.54 23.97 4.11
N ALA A 317 18.23 23.16 3.29
CA ALA A 317 18.16 21.71 3.41
C ALA A 317 18.70 21.24 4.76
N ASP A 318 19.85 21.78 5.18
CA ASP A 318 20.42 21.50 6.50
C ASP A 318 19.50 21.98 7.65
N ALA A 319 18.72 23.06 7.42
CA ALA A 319 17.75 23.54 8.40
C ALA A 319 16.56 22.59 8.53
N LEU A 320 16.11 21.96 7.44
CA LEU A 320 15.12 20.87 7.50
C LEU A 320 15.68 19.69 8.30
N ASP A 321 16.89 19.22 7.98
CA ASP A 321 17.54 18.14 8.73
C ASP A 321 17.63 18.46 10.24
N MET A 322 17.99 19.71 10.57
CA MET A 322 18.05 20.19 11.95
C MET A 322 16.71 20.09 12.66
N LEU A 323 15.60 20.47 12.00
CA LEU A 323 14.26 20.32 12.58
C LEU A 323 13.97 18.84 12.89
N PHE A 324 14.54 17.90 12.13
CA PHE A 324 14.41 16.46 12.34
C PHE A 324 15.53 15.83 13.21
N GLY A 325 16.30 16.65 13.94
CA GLY A 325 17.29 16.19 14.92
C GLY A 325 18.62 15.74 14.33
N PHE A 326 18.97 16.24 13.14
CA PHE A 326 20.21 15.91 12.46
C PHE A 326 20.95 17.16 11.98
N ILE A 327 22.27 17.23 12.20
CA ILE A 327 23.15 18.21 11.55
C ILE A 327 24.40 17.53 11.05
N ASN A 328 24.79 17.84 9.81
CA ASN A 328 26.11 17.48 9.30
C ASN A 328 27.18 18.38 9.93
N ARG A 329 27.88 17.88 10.95
CA ARG A 329 28.88 18.64 11.74
C ARG A 329 30.01 19.23 10.89
N ARG A 330 30.31 18.65 9.72
CA ARG A 330 31.31 19.22 8.78
C ARG A 330 30.94 20.63 8.29
N ARG A 331 29.68 21.05 8.47
CA ARG A 331 29.23 22.42 8.20
C ARG A 331 29.60 23.41 9.31
N CYS A 332 29.88 22.91 10.52
CA CYS A 332 30.10 23.71 11.72
C CYS A 332 31.51 23.62 12.29
N ASP A 333 32.23 22.54 11.99
CA ASP A 333 33.60 22.31 12.43
C ASP A 333 34.44 21.79 11.25
N PRO A 334 35.60 22.39 10.93
CA PRO A 334 36.51 21.86 9.93
C PRO A 334 37.21 20.56 10.36
N GLU A 335 37.18 20.17 11.63
CA GLU A 335 37.74 18.89 12.09
C GLU A 335 36.74 17.71 11.93
N PRO A 336 37.16 16.58 11.34
CA PRO A 336 36.24 15.60 10.78
C PRO A 336 35.80 14.52 11.77
N GLU A 337 35.04 14.86 12.81
CA GLU A 337 34.50 13.83 13.72
C GLU A 337 32.97 13.89 13.90
N ARG A 338 32.30 13.14 13.00
CA ARG A 338 30.91 12.62 13.06
C ARG A 338 29.75 13.64 12.97
N ASN A 339 28.66 13.22 12.33
CA ASN A 339 27.39 13.95 12.27
C ASN A 339 26.81 14.14 13.68
N VAL A 340 26.11 15.25 13.92
CA VAL A 340 25.43 15.52 15.20
C VAL A 340 24.00 15.00 15.11
N LEU A 341 23.66 14.15 16.07
CA LEU A 341 22.34 13.60 16.30
C LEU A 341 21.86 14.11 17.65
N PHE A 342 20.64 14.63 17.75
CA PHE A 342 20.12 15.19 18.99
C PHE A 342 18.64 14.92 19.19
N ASP A 343 18.27 14.69 20.46
CA ASP A 343 16.92 14.27 20.84
C ASP A 343 15.94 15.43 21.03
N SER A 344 16.46 16.66 21.21
CA SER A 344 15.68 17.88 21.49
C SER A 344 15.72 18.93 20.37
N PRO A 345 15.31 18.61 19.12
CA PRO A 345 15.19 19.62 18.06
C PRO A 345 13.98 20.53 18.25
N PRO A 346 13.92 21.66 17.51
CA PRO A 346 12.80 22.59 17.57
C PRO A 346 11.43 21.95 17.24
N LEU A 347 11.42 20.94 16.36
CA LEU A 347 10.26 20.09 16.11
C LEU A 347 10.20 19.00 17.19
N THR A 348 9.26 19.12 18.11
CA THR A 348 9.10 18.21 19.25
C THR A 348 8.29 16.97 18.87
N GLU A 349 8.24 15.95 19.75
CA GLU A 349 7.38 14.77 19.50
C GLU A 349 5.88 15.14 19.42
N ALA A 350 5.45 16.18 20.14
CA ALA A 350 4.08 16.68 20.09
C ALA A 350 3.69 17.16 18.67
N ASP A 351 4.65 17.69 17.90
CA ASP A 351 4.44 18.15 16.52
C ASP A 351 4.22 16.99 15.52
N PHE A 352 4.36 15.73 15.96
CA PHE A 352 4.04 14.53 15.17
C PHE A 352 2.70 13.90 15.59
N ALA A 353 2.03 14.45 16.60
CA ALA A 353 0.80 13.90 17.17
C ALA A 353 -0.36 14.92 17.19
N ASP A 354 -0.12 16.17 16.82
CA ASP A 354 -1.07 17.29 16.84
C ASP A 354 -1.98 17.35 15.59
N TRP A 355 -2.61 16.22 15.28
CA TRP A 355 -3.51 16.08 14.13
C TRP A 355 -4.65 17.10 14.14
N ARG A 356 -4.80 17.82 13.03
CA ARG A 356 -5.89 18.77 12.78
C ARG A 356 -6.17 18.88 11.30
N LEU A 357 -7.38 19.30 10.95
CA LEU A 357 -7.70 19.70 9.59
C LEU A 357 -7.06 21.04 9.26
N VAL A 358 -6.41 21.13 8.10
CA VAL A 358 -5.86 22.37 7.55
C VAL A 358 -6.27 22.49 6.10
N GLU A 359 -6.81 23.64 5.72
CA GLU A 359 -7.12 23.98 4.33
C GLU A 359 -5.83 24.35 3.59
N LEU A 360 -5.50 23.62 2.52
CA LEU A 360 -4.39 23.91 1.63
C LEU A 360 -4.88 24.76 0.45
N VAL A 361 -4.29 25.95 0.31
CA VAL A 361 -4.81 26.98 -0.60
C VAL A 361 -3.76 27.26 -1.67
N PRO A 362 -4.06 27.00 -2.94
CA PRO A 362 -3.18 27.38 -4.04
C PRO A 362 -2.83 28.87 -3.99
N ALA A 363 -1.56 29.22 -4.24
CA ALA A 363 -1.08 30.60 -4.14
C ALA A 363 -1.80 31.58 -5.08
N ASN A 364 -2.31 31.10 -6.22
CA ASN A 364 -3.13 31.88 -7.15
C ASN A 364 -4.57 32.15 -6.64
N GLU A 365 -4.99 31.48 -5.58
CA GLU A 365 -6.29 31.64 -4.91
C GLU A 365 -6.17 32.25 -3.50
N ALA A 366 -4.96 32.65 -3.10
CA ALA A 366 -4.70 33.29 -1.82
C ALA A 366 -5.42 34.64 -1.71
N ALA A 367 -6.08 34.89 -0.57
CA ALA A 367 -6.78 36.14 -0.32
C ALA A 367 -5.81 37.30 0.02
N GLU A 368 -6.28 38.54 -0.07
CA GLU A 368 -5.51 39.69 0.38
C GLU A 368 -5.20 39.58 1.88
N GLY A 369 -3.91 39.39 2.23
CA GLY A 369 -3.44 39.14 3.60
C GLY A 369 -2.98 37.70 3.88
N ASP A 370 -3.22 36.76 2.97
CA ASP A 370 -2.65 35.41 3.04
C ASP A 370 -1.14 35.48 2.76
N VAL A 371 -0.31 35.35 3.80
CA VAL A 371 1.15 35.38 3.68
C VAL A 371 1.71 33.94 3.66
N PRO A 372 2.52 33.56 2.65
CA PRO A 372 3.17 32.27 2.64
C PRO A 372 4.02 32.04 3.91
N VAL A 373 3.74 30.95 4.61
CA VAL A 373 4.46 30.58 5.82
C VAL A 373 5.70 29.77 5.44
N ALA A 374 6.86 30.12 5.99
CA ALA A 374 8.09 29.36 5.80
C ALA A 374 8.00 28.01 6.54
N PHE A 375 8.59 26.94 5.97
CA PHE A 375 8.54 25.60 6.59
C PHE A 375 9.14 25.55 8.00
N TYR A 376 10.05 26.48 8.33
CA TYR A 376 10.70 26.57 9.62
C TYR A 376 9.96 27.48 10.62
N ASP A 377 8.88 28.17 10.24
CA ASP A 377 8.08 29.00 11.15
C ASP A 377 7.11 28.15 11.99
N LEU A 378 7.68 27.33 12.87
CA LEU A 378 6.92 26.41 13.73
C LEU A 378 5.85 27.11 14.58
N PRO A 379 6.06 28.30 15.19
CA PRO A 379 5.02 28.99 15.95
C PRO A 379 3.77 29.35 15.14
N THR A 380 3.94 29.66 13.85
CA THR A 380 2.82 29.90 12.94
C THR A 380 2.21 28.59 12.47
N LEU A 381 3.02 27.63 12.03
CA LEU A 381 2.53 26.33 11.55
C LEU A 381 1.72 25.59 12.61
N ARG A 382 2.14 25.59 13.89
CA ARG A 382 1.41 24.97 15.03
C ARG A 382 -0.02 25.46 15.22
N ARG A 383 -0.35 26.66 14.71
CA ARG A 383 -1.67 27.28 14.85
C ARG A 383 -2.38 27.46 13.51
N ALA A 384 -1.79 26.97 12.42
CA ALA A 384 -2.36 27.12 11.09
C ALA A 384 -3.61 26.23 10.95
N GLU A 385 -4.72 26.86 10.57
CA GLU A 385 -5.96 26.21 10.10
C GLU A 385 -6.08 26.31 8.57
N ARG A 386 -5.31 27.21 7.97
CA ARG A 386 -5.21 27.46 6.53
C ARG A 386 -3.76 27.70 6.17
N LEU A 387 -3.30 27.13 5.07
CA LEU A 387 -1.92 27.20 4.60
C LEU A 387 -1.88 27.46 3.10
N VAL A 388 -1.24 28.56 2.70
CA VAL A 388 -0.97 28.84 1.29
C VAL A 388 0.12 27.89 0.77
N THR A 389 -0.15 27.23 -0.35
CA THR A 389 0.77 26.35 -1.06
C THR A 389 1.03 26.86 -2.47
N GLY A 390 2.28 26.93 -2.89
CA GLY A 390 2.68 27.21 -4.28
C GLY A 390 2.56 26.00 -5.19
N LEU A 391 2.72 24.78 -4.64
CA LEU A 391 2.38 23.53 -5.31
C LEU A 391 0.89 23.23 -5.16
N HIS A 392 0.28 22.72 -6.23
CA HIS A 392 -1.16 22.41 -6.25
C HIS A 392 -1.48 21.15 -5.45
N ARG A 393 -2.10 21.30 -4.28
CA ARG A 393 -2.46 20.18 -3.39
C ARG A 393 -3.97 19.95 -3.44
N THR A 394 -4.39 18.82 -4.02
CA THR A 394 -5.78 18.38 -4.12
C THR A 394 -5.85 16.85 -4.15
N GLY A 395 -6.74 16.26 -3.34
CA GLY A 395 -6.96 14.81 -3.31
C GLY A 395 -5.75 13.95 -2.94
N PHE A 396 -5.96 12.63 -2.94
CA PHE A 396 -4.95 11.66 -2.49
C PHE A 396 -3.71 11.61 -3.40
N PHE A 397 -3.86 11.96 -4.68
CA PHE A 397 -2.84 11.79 -5.71
C PHE A 397 -1.82 12.93 -5.77
N THR A 398 -1.96 13.95 -4.91
CA THR A 398 -0.99 15.04 -4.75
C THR A 398 -0.29 15.03 -3.39
N THR A 399 -0.54 14.00 -2.58
CA THR A 399 0.14 13.82 -1.29
C THR A 399 1.62 13.52 -1.54
N SER A 400 2.47 13.93 -0.61
CA SER A 400 3.90 13.64 -0.76
C SER A 400 4.20 12.14 -0.77
N VAL A 401 3.38 11.30 -0.13
CA VAL A 401 3.53 9.83 -0.21
C VAL A 401 3.23 9.33 -1.61
N PHE A 402 2.09 9.72 -2.19
CA PHE A 402 1.70 9.28 -3.52
C PHE A 402 2.72 9.71 -4.58
N LEU A 403 3.13 10.98 -4.56
CA LEU A 403 4.13 11.52 -5.48
C LEU A 403 5.49 10.84 -5.29
N ASN A 404 5.86 10.45 -4.07
CA ASN A 404 7.11 9.73 -3.81
C ASN A 404 7.09 8.29 -4.31
N ASN A 405 5.95 7.61 -4.20
CA ASN A 405 5.79 6.26 -4.73
C ASN A 405 5.89 6.24 -6.26
N TRP A 406 5.47 7.34 -6.90
CA TRP A 406 5.39 7.47 -8.35
C TRP A 406 6.27 8.62 -8.85
N PRO A 407 7.61 8.50 -8.77
CA PRO A 407 8.52 9.53 -9.22
C PRO A 407 8.42 9.75 -10.73
N SER A 408 8.70 10.99 -11.15
CA SER A 408 8.73 11.39 -12.55
C SER A 408 10.15 11.75 -12.97
N ASN A 409 10.40 11.77 -14.28
CA ASN A 409 11.68 12.14 -14.87
C ASN A 409 11.50 12.49 -16.36
N ALA A 410 12.59 12.88 -17.02
CA ALA A 410 12.58 13.29 -18.42
C ALA A 410 12.09 12.21 -19.40
N ASP A 411 12.19 10.92 -19.05
CA ASP A 411 11.75 9.82 -19.92
C ASP A 411 10.25 9.54 -19.75
N ASN A 412 9.78 9.47 -18.49
CA ASN A 412 8.41 9.11 -18.17
C ASN A 412 7.45 10.31 -18.20
N GLN A 413 7.91 11.51 -17.86
CA GLN A 413 7.15 12.77 -18.01
C GLN A 413 5.75 12.69 -17.37
N PHE A 414 5.66 12.22 -16.12
CA PHE A 414 4.43 12.04 -15.32
C PHE A 414 3.45 10.96 -15.80
N ARG A 415 3.75 10.19 -16.84
CA ARG A 415 2.88 9.08 -17.31
C ARG A 415 2.60 8.06 -16.21
N VAL A 416 3.61 7.64 -15.45
CA VAL A 416 3.42 6.76 -14.26
C VAL A 416 2.49 7.37 -13.21
N THR A 417 2.73 8.62 -12.80
CA THR A 417 1.91 9.32 -11.80
C THR A 417 0.45 9.41 -12.24
N THR A 418 0.24 9.71 -13.52
CA THR A 418 -1.07 9.80 -14.16
C THR A 418 -1.76 8.45 -14.19
N ASN A 419 -1.07 7.41 -14.66
CA ASN A 419 -1.59 6.04 -14.66
C ASN A 419 -2.00 5.58 -13.26
N GLN A 420 -1.15 5.84 -12.26
CA GLN A 420 -1.46 5.45 -10.89
C GLN A 420 -2.58 6.25 -10.26
N THR A 421 -2.78 7.50 -10.69
CA THR A 421 -3.91 8.32 -10.27
C THR A 421 -5.22 7.71 -10.78
N VAL A 422 -5.24 7.31 -12.05
CA VAL A 422 -6.40 6.64 -12.67
C VAL A 422 -6.65 5.27 -12.03
N LEU A 423 -5.62 4.46 -11.81
CA LEU A 423 -5.75 3.17 -11.11
C LEU A 423 -6.24 3.34 -9.65
N GLY A 424 -5.72 4.35 -8.95
CA GLY A 424 -6.15 4.70 -7.60
C GLY A 424 -7.61 5.16 -7.54
N ALA A 425 -8.09 5.90 -8.53
CA ALA A 425 -9.44 6.45 -8.55
C ALA A 425 -10.49 5.48 -9.14
N LEU A 426 -10.15 4.82 -10.25
CA LEU A 426 -11.08 4.10 -11.13
C LEU A 426 -10.79 2.59 -11.23
N HIS A 427 -9.71 2.12 -10.60
CA HIS A 427 -9.36 0.70 -10.55
C HIS A 427 -9.32 0.06 -11.96
N ALA A 428 -8.78 0.83 -12.90
CA ALA A 428 -8.54 0.51 -14.29
C ALA A 428 -7.34 1.34 -14.79
N GLY A 429 -6.54 0.77 -15.66
CA GLY A 429 -5.40 1.31 -16.37
C GLY A 429 -5.61 1.28 -17.88
N PHE A 430 -4.55 1.66 -18.59
CA PHE A 430 -4.61 1.92 -20.02
C PHE A 430 -4.35 0.66 -20.85
N VAL A 431 -5.26 0.39 -21.78
CA VAL A 431 -5.09 -0.63 -22.81
C VAL A 431 -5.06 0.01 -24.19
N ALA A 432 -4.25 -0.54 -25.10
CA ALA A 432 -4.05 0.05 -26.43
C ALA A 432 -5.35 0.10 -27.27
N SER A 433 -6.31 -0.75 -26.95
CA SER A 433 -7.58 -0.88 -27.65
C SER A 433 -8.70 0.00 -27.10
N GLU A 434 -8.45 0.82 -26.08
CA GLU A 434 -9.50 1.63 -25.46
C GLU A 434 -10.07 2.66 -26.47
N PRO A 435 -11.39 2.59 -26.82
CA PRO A 435 -11.96 3.36 -27.92
C PRO A 435 -12.24 4.83 -27.63
N THR A 436 -12.03 5.34 -26.41
CA THR A 436 -12.30 6.76 -26.13
C THR A 436 -11.37 7.67 -26.90
N GLU A 437 -11.96 8.36 -27.88
CA GLU A 437 -11.28 9.35 -28.69
C GLU A 437 -10.91 10.59 -27.84
N PRO A 438 -9.63 10.96 -27.74
CA PRO A 438 -9.20 12.15 -27.02
C PRO A 438 -9.57 13.41 -27.80
N LEU A 439 -9.84 14.50 -27.07
CA LEU A 439 -10.25 15.78 -27.67
C LEU A 439 -9.09 16.48 -28.39
N HIS A 440 -7.85 16.15 -28.02
CA HIS A 440 -6.61 16.55 -28.67
C HIS A 440 -5.53 15.52 -28.32
N THR A 441 -4.44 15.49 -29.10
CA THR A 441 -3.30 14.58 -28.89
C THR A 441 -2.03 15.34 -28.50
N ASP A 442 -2.19 16.51 -27.88
CA ASP A 442 -1.10 17.33 -27.34
C ASP A 442 -0.16 16.49 -26.44
N GLY A 443 1.15 16.69 -26.58
CA GLY A 443 2.17 15.93 -25.86
C GLY A 443 2.47 14.53 -26.40
N VAL A 444 1.73 14.01 -27.40
CA VAL A 444 2.06 12.73 -28.07
C VAL A 444 3.24 12.93 -29.02
N ASP A 445 4.32 12.19 -28.80
CA ASP A 445 5.49 12.19 -29.69
C ASP A 445 5.18 11.38 -30.96
N PRO A 446 5.14 12.01 -32.15
CA PRO A 446 4.76 11.32 -33.39
C PRO A 446 5.80 10.31 -33.87
N ALA A 447 7.06 10.41 -33.44
CA ALA A 447 8.10 9.44 -33.79
C ALA A 447 8.08 8.21 -32.86
N HIS A 448 7.72 8.41 -31.60
CA HIS A 448 7.64 7.32 -30.61
C HIS A 448 6.29 6.59 -30.61
N ALA A 449 5.21 7.35 -30.74
CA ALA A 449 3.83 6.88 -30.73
C ALA A 449 3.17 7.19 -32.07
N ASP A 450 3.76 6.68 -33.15
CA ASP A 450 3.19 6.80 -34.49
C ASP A 450 1.81 6.11 -34.53
N PRO A 451 0.77 6.74 -35.13
CA PRO A 451 -0.59 6.21 -35.20
C PRO A 451 -0.72 4.79 -35.76
N GLU A 452 0.26 4.29 -36.51
CA GLU A 452 0.28 2.92 -37.05
C GLU A 452 0.84 1.88 -36.05
N THR A 453 1.27 2.31 -34.85
CA THR A 453 1.88 1.47 -33.83
C THR A 453 0.97 1.20 -32.64
N ALA A 454 1.17 0.06 -31.97
CA ALA A 454 0.45 -0.26 -30.73
C ALA A 454 0.73 0.74 -29.59
N CYS A 455 1.85 1.47 -29.64
CA CYS A 455 2.18 2.51 -28.66
C CYS A 455 1.17 3.65 -28.70
N TYR A 456 0.67 4.02 -29.88
CA TYR A 456 -0.29 5.12 -30.03
C TYR A 456 -1.56 4.91 -29.22
N GLY A 457 -2.04 3.67 -29.12
CA GLY A 457 -3.26 3.32 -28.37
C GLY A 457 -3.23 3.78 -26.91
N CYS A 458 -2.12 3.58 -26.20
CA CYS A 458 -1.98 4.06 -24.83
C CYS A 458 -1.59 5.55 -24.78
N HIS A 459 -0.67 5.98 -25.64
CA HIS A 459 -0.12 7.33 -25.61
C HIS A 459 -1.16 8.40 -25.94
N ARG A 460 -2.08 8.15 -26.88
CA ARG A 460 -3.14 9.09 -27.23
C ARG A 460 -4.07 9.45 -26.05
N GLN A 461 -4.15 8.61 -25.03
CA GLN A 461 -4.93 8.87 -23.82
C GLN A 461 -4.05 9.42 -22.70
N LEU A 462 -2.90 8.78 -22.48
CA LEU A 462 -2.03 9.07 -21.34
C LEU A 462 -1.24 10.37 -21.49
N ASP A 463 -0.80 10.71 -22.71
CA ASP A 463 0.07 11.86 -22.94
C ASP A 463 -0.65 13.20 -22.76
N PRO A 464 -1.90 13.39 -23.23
CA PRO A 464 -2.68 14.56 -22.86
C PRO A 464 -3.00 14.65 -21.36
N MET A 465 -3.25 13.51 -20.69
CA MET A 465 -3.58 13.50 -19.26
C MET A 465 -2.41 13.88 -18.36
N ARG A 466 -1.18 13.47 -18.71
CA ARG A 466 0.00 13.77 -17.88
C ARG A 466 0.26 15.28 -17.76
N ASN A 467 -0.26 16.07 -18.70
CA ASN A 467 -0.11 17.52 -18.71
C ASN A 467 -0.80 18.19 -17.51
N TYR A 468 -1.83 17.57 -16.90
CA TYR A 468 -2.38 18.06 -15.63
C TYR A 468 -1.30 18.15 -14.53
N PHE A 469 -0.40 17.16 -14.45
CA PHE A 469 0.73 17.17 -13.51
C PHE A 469 1.87 18.06 -14.01
N ALA A 470 2.19 17.99 -15.29
CA ALA A 470 3.29 18.76 -15.87
C ALA A 470 3.09 20.28 -15.77
N GLN A 471 1.85 20.76 -15.65
CA GLN A 471 1.55 22.18 -15.40
C GLN A 471 1.74 22.58 -13.93
N SER A 472 1.70 21.62 -13.01
CA SER A 472 1.70 21.87 -11.56
C SER A 472 3.02 21.53 -10.87
N TYR A 473 3.85 20.68 -11.48
CA TYR A 473 5.03 20.10 -10.86
C TYR A 473 6.23 19.97 -11.81
N GLY A 474 7.43 20.19 -11.29
CA GLY A 474 8.68 19.65 -11.82
C GLY A 474 8.87 18.18 -11.46
N PHE A 475 9.85 17.50 -12.06
CA PHE A 475 10.04 16.05 -11.86
C PHE A 475 10.43 15.66 -10.43
N ASP A 476 11.04 16.58 -9.69
CA ASP A 476 11.37 16.43 -8.27
C ASP A 476 10.19 16.70 -7.32
N TYR A 477 9.06 17.16 -7.87
CA TYR A 477 7.90 17.66 -7.13
C TYR A 477 8.22 18.76 -6.10
N GLN A 478 9.32 19.49 -6.28
CA GLN A 478 9.74 20.61 -5.42
C GLN A 478 9.63 21.98 -6.09
N THR A 479 9.09 22.05 -7.30
CA THR A 479 8.92 23.31 -8.01
C THR A 479 7.65 23.26 -8.85
N PRO A 480 6.89 24.35 -8.98
CA PRO A 480 5.91 24.48 -10.04
C PRO A 480 6.63 24.49 -11.40
N ALA A 481 6.05 23.85 -12.41
CA ALA A 481 6.56 23.97 -13.78
C ALA A 481 6.34 25.39 -14.35
N PRO A 482 7.20 25.90 -15.25
CA PRO A 482 8.33 25.25 -15.90
C PRO A 482 9.66 25.92 -15.50
N ASN A 483 10.07 25.85 -14.23
CA ASN A 483 11.35 26.43 -13.80
C ASN A 483 12.44 25.34 -13.71
N GLY A 484 13.21 25.12 -14.78
CA GLY A 484 14.32 24.14 -14.79
C GLY A 484 14.60 23.53 -16.17
N PRO A 485 15.43 22.47 -16.27
CA PRO A 485 15.63 21.69 -17.51
C PRO A 485 14.32 21.17 -18.14
N GLU A 486 13.26 21.03 -17.33
CA GLU A 486 11.93 20.54 -17.67
C GLU A 486 11.13 21.51 -18.54
N ALA A 487 11.47 22.80 -18.51
CA ALA A 487 10.91 23.81 -19.42
C ALA A 487 11.19 23.52 -20.90
N GLN A 488 12.16 22.63 -21.18
CA GLN A 488 12.52 22.19 -22.51
C GLN A 488 11.75 20.95 -22.98
N VAL A 489 11.02 20.28 -22.07
CA VAL A 489 10.34 19.01 -22.34
C VAL A 489 8.85 19.18 -22.61
N PHE A 490 8.21 20.14 -21.95
CA PHE A 490 6.78 20.43 -22.11
C PHE A 490 6.57 21.74 -22.86
N ASP A 491 5.69 21.74 -23.86
CA ASP A 491 5.24 22.99 -24.47
C ASP A 491 4.24 23.66 -23.51
N PRO A 492 4.45 24.93 -23.08
CA PRO A 492 3.46 25.65 -22.29
C PRO A 492 2.08 25.77 -22.95
N ALA A 493 1.98 25.54 -24.27
CA ALA A 493 0.73 25.45 -24.99
C ALA A 493 0.00 24.10 -24.81
N ASP A 494 0.71 23.02 -24.44
CA ASP A 494 0.15 21.69 -24.22
C ASP A 494 -0.83 21.72 -23.05
N ARG A 495 -2.07 21.29 -23.32
CA ARG A 495 -3.15 21.34 -22.33
C ARG A 495 -3.38 19.96 -21.71
N GLY A 496 -3.81 19.95 -20.45
CA GLY A 496 -4.36 18.77 -19.80
C GLY A 496 -5.65 18.33 -20.51
N GLY A 497 -5.69 17.08 -20.96
CA GLY A 497 -6.87 16.47 -21.57
C GLY A 497 -7.17 15.13 -20.93
N PHE A 498 -8.46 14.83 -20.69
CA PHE A 498 -8.89 13.52 -20.19
C PHE A 498 -9.69 12.79 -21.27
N ALA A 499 -9.36 11.52 -21.49
CA ALA A 499 -10.05 10.60 -22.38
C ALA A 499 -9.87 9.16 -21.89
N PHE A 500 -10.87 8.61 -21.21
CA PHE A 500 -10.80 7.26 -20.65
C PHE A 500 -12.20 6.69 -20.44
N LEU A 501 -12.43 5.44 -20.87
CA LEU A 501 -13.65 4.66 -20.61
C LEU A 501 -14.97 5.41 -20.84
N GLY A 502 -15.09 6.04 -22.01
CA GLY A 502 -16.25 6.79 -22.48
C GLY A 502 -16.34 8.23 -21.98
N VAL A 503 -15.43 8.67 -21.10
CA VAL A 503 -15.43 10.02 -20.53
C VAL A 503 -14.33 10.85 -21.16
N THR A 504 -14.70 12.04 -21.63
CA THR A 504 -13.75 13.05 -22.07
C THR A 504 -13.91 14.35 -21.30
N ALA A 505 -12.81 15.03 -21.03
CA ALA A 505 -12.81 16.39 -20.49
C ALA A 505 -11.68 17.22 -21.11
N GLN A 506 -12.02 18.45 -21.48
CA GLN A 506 -11.06 19.44 -21.97
C GLN A 506 -10.30 20.09 -20.80
N ASN A 507 -9.15 20.67 -21.14
CA ASN A 507 -8.38 21.73 -20.47
C ASN A 507 -8.67 21.95 -18.98
N GLY A 508 -7.62 21.92 -18.15
CA GLY A 508 -7.70 22.44 -16.79
C GLY A 508 -6.47 22.08 -15.98
N ASP A 509 -6.59 22.30 -14.67
CA ASP A 509 -5.59 21.98 -13.66
C ASP A 509 -5.90 20.63 -12.97
N LEU A 510 -5.18 20.34 -11.89
CA LEU A 510 -5.40 19.12 -11.12
C LEU A 510 -6.78 19.06 -10.44
N ASP A 511 -7.46 20.18 -10.18
CA ASP A 511 -8.84 20.13 -9.68
C ASP A 511 -9.81 19.75 -10.78
N ARG A 512 -9.55 20.14 -12.04
CA ARG A 512 -10.32 19.65 -13.18
C ARG A 512 -10.16 18.15 -13.33
N LEU A 513 -8.94 17.62 -13.22
CA LEU A 513 -8.69 16.17 -13.21
C LEU A 513 -9.44 15.50 -12.04
N ALA A 514 -9.31 16.02 -10.82
CA ALA A 514 -10.00 15.51 -9.63
C ALA A 514 -11.52 15.44 -9.81
N ASN A 515 -12.13 16.52 -10.31
CA ASN A 515 -13.56 16.59 -10.56
C ASN A 515 -14.01 15.63 -11.67
N THR A 516 -13.18 15.42 -12.69
CA THR A 516 -13.45 14.47 -13.78
C THR A 516 -13.46 13.04 -13.25
N LEU A 517 -12.46 12.68 -12.43
CA LEU A 517 -12.38 11.38 -11.76
C LEU A 517 -13.54 11.16 -10.78
N ALA A 518 -13.90 12.19 -10.01
CA ALA A 518 -14.98 12.14 -9.02
C ALA A 518 -16.36 11.90 -9.65
N ARG A 519 -16.57 12.40 -10.87
CA ARG A 519 -17.82 12.23 -11.64
C ARG A 519 -17.78 11.05 -12.60
N HIS A 520 -16.68 10.32 -12.63
CA HIS A 520 -16.50 9.23 -13.58
C HIS A 520 -17.47 8.08 -13.24
N PRO A 521 -18.25 7.54 -14.20
CA PRO A 521 -19.23 6.47 -13.94
C PRO A 521 -18.63 5.19 -13.36
N ARG A 522 -17.32 4.99 -13.56
CA ARG A 522 -16.56 3.87 -12.99
C ARG A 522 -16.19 4.03 -11.51
N PHE A 523 -16.26 5.24 -10.93
CA PHE A 523 -15.85 5.44 -9.54
C PHE A 523 -16.62 4.53 -8.55
N PRO A 524 -17.98 4.39 -8.62
CA PRO A 524 -18.69 3.47 -7.74
C PRO A 524 -18.28 2.00 -7.91
N VAL A 525 -18.10 1.57 -9.16
CA VAL A 525 -17.65 0.21 -9.51
C VAL A 525 -16.26 -0.06 -8.94
N ALA A 526 -15.34 0.88 -9.12
CA ALA A 526 -13.95 0.78 -8.68
C ALA A 526 -13.84 0.54 -7.16
N TRP A 527 -14.59 1.30 -6.37
CA TRP A 527 -14.52 1.20 -4.91
C TRP A 527 -15.25 -0.02 -4.36
N THR A 528 -16.35 -0.43 -5.00
CA THR A 528 -17.00 -1.72 -4.71
C THR A 528 -16.02 -2.87 -4.98
N GLN A 529 -15.29 -2.84 -6.10
CA GLN A 529 -14.34 -3.87 -6.47
C GLN A 529 -13.12 -3.94 -5.55
N LYS A 530 -12.60 -2.78 -5.12
CA LYS A 530 -11.52 -2.74 -4.12
C LYS A 530 -11.93 -3.40 -2.80
N LEU A 531 -13.17 -3.21 -2.35
CA LEU A 531 -13.67 -3.87 -1.15
C LEU A 531 -13.91 -5.37 -1.40
N CYS A 532 -14.34 -5.78 -2.59
CA CYS A 532 -14.39 -7.21 -2.97
C CYS A 532 -13.00 -7.85 -2.88
N LEU A 533 -11.97 -7.23 -3.45
CA LEU A 533 -10.58 -7.68 -3.36
C LEU A 533 -10.10 -7.77 -1.92
N TYR A 534 -10.48 -6.79 -1.08
CA TYR A 534 -10.18 -6.82 0.34
C TYR A 534 -10.87 -7.99 1.04
N ALA A 535 -12.16 -8.23 0.78
CA ALA A 535 -12.94 -9.24 1.48
C ALA A 535 -12.62 -10.68 1.02
N ASN A 536 -12.37 -10.87 -0.27
CA ASN A 536 -12.30 -12.19 -0.89
C ASN A 536 -10.89 -12.56 -1.37
N ALA A 537 -9.94 -11.62 -1.37
CA ALA A 537 -8.64 -11.76 -2.06
C ALA A 537 -8.77 -12.05 -3.56
N SER A 538 -9.96 -11.81 -4.12
CA SER A 538 -10.33 -12.04 -5.50
C SER A 538 -11.34 -10.98 -5.95
N ARG A 539 -11.45 -10.83 -7.27
CA ARG A 539 -12.41 -9.96 -7.91
C ARG A 539 -13.83 -10.50 -7.72
N CYS A 540 -14.79 -9.61 -7.45
CA CYS A 540 -16.17 -9.90 -7.75
C CYS A 540 -16.39 -9.70 -9.25
N ASP A 541 -17.43 -10.34 -9.77
CA ASP A 541 -17.85 -10.13 -11.15
C ASP A 541 -18.61 -8.80 -11.25
N GLU A 542 -18.08 -7.84 -12.02
CA GLU A 542 -18.67 -6.51 -12.16
C GLU A 542 -20.05 -6.55 -12.87
N ALA A 543 -20.37 -7.64 -13.58
CA ALA A 543 -21.67 -7.85 -14.24
C ALA A 543 -22.72 -8.51 -13.32
N ASP A 544 -22.31 -9.00 -12.15
CA ASP A 544 -23.20 -9.67 -11.21
C ASP A 544 -24.34 -8.72 -10.76
N PRO A 545 -25.61 -9.14 -10.82
CA PRO A 545 -26.73 -8.33 -10.35
C PRO A 545 -26.58 -7.83 -8.91
N ALA A 546 -25.98 -8.61 -8.02
CA ALA A 546 -25.71 -8.19 -6.66
C ALA A 546 -24.65 -7.08 -6.63
N PHE A 547 -23.60 -7.21 -7.43
CA PHE A 547 -22.50 -6.24 -7.50
C PHE A 547 -23.01 -4.91 -8.07
N THR A 548 -23.71 -4.96 -9.21
CA THR A 548 -24.25 -3.78 -9.87
C THR A 548 -25.25 -3.03 -8.98
N ALA A 549 -26.10 -3.75 -8.24
CA ALA A 549 -27.02 -3.14 -7.28
C ALA A 549 -26.31 -2.42 -6.13
N ILE A 550 -25.23 -3.00 -5.59
CA ILE A 550 -24.41 -2.37 -4.53
C ILE A 550 -23.71 -1.12 -5.08
N ALA A 551 -23.04 -1.23 -6.23
CA ALA A 551 -22.36 -0.10 -6.86
C ALA A 551 -23.33 1.04 -7.20
N ALA A 552 -24.55 0.73 -7.65
CA ALA A 552 -25.58 1.72 -7.93
C ALA A 552 -26.06 2.44 -6.66
N ARG A 553 -26.24 1.73 -5.54
CA ARG A 553 -26.59 2.38 -4.26
C ARG A 553 -25.46 3.25 -3.74
N PHE A 554 -24.21 2.82 -3.87
CA PHE A 554 -23.07 3.67 -3.54
C PHE A 554 -22.98 4.91 -4.43
N ALA A 555 -23.33 4.82 -5.71
CA ALA A 555 -23.38 5.97 -6.60
C ALA A 555 -24.41 7.04 -6.15
N ASP A 556 -25.41 6.65 -5.37
CA ASP A 556 -26.38 7.56 -4.75
C ASP A 556 -25.76 8.21 -3.48
N GLY A 557 -25.13 9.36 -3.67
CA GLY A 557 -24.57 10.17 -2.58
C GLY A 557 -23.16 9.78 -2.13
N PHE A 558 -22.60 8.66 -2.61
CA PHE A 558 -21.24 8.21 -2.30
C PHE A 558 -21.00 7.98 -0.79
N ASP A 559 -21.99 7.41 -0.11
CA ASP A 559 -21.85 6.95 1.28
C ASP A 559 -20.96 5.70 1.35
N PHE A 560 -19.70 5.90 1.75
CA PHE A 560 -18.73 4.80 1.83
C PHE A 560 -19.04 3.82 2.95
N GLN A 561 -19.55 4.29 4.09
CA GLN A 561 -19.91 3.39 5.19
C GLN A 561 -21.11 2.54 4.78
N GLY A 562 -22.09 3.13 4.10
CA GLY A 562 -23.18 2.42 3.45
C GLY A 562 -22.70 1.35 2.46
N LEU A 563 -21.70 1.67 1.61
CA LEU A 563 -21.08 0.69 0.71
C LEU A 563 -20.46 -0.50 1.46
N VAL A 564 -19.74 -0.24 2.56
CA VAL A 564 -19.16 -1.31 3.39
C VAL A 564 -20.29 -2.19 3.96
N VAL A 565 -21.33 -1.59 4.53
CA VAL A 565 -22.46 -2.34 5.10
C VAL A 565 -23.14 -3.19 4.03
N ASP A 566 -23.42 -2.61 2.87
CA ASP A 566 -24.06 -3.28 1.74
C ASP A 566 -23.26 -4.48 1.23
N LEU A 567 -21.97 -4.29 0.98
CA LEU A 567 -21.14 -5.34 0.39
C LEU A 567 -20.87 -6.46 1.40
N PHE A 568 -20.50 -6.14 2.63
CA PHE A 568 -20.12 -7.14 3.63
C PHE A 568 -21.30 -7.94 4.18
N SER A 569 -22.54 -7.44 4.03
CA SER A 569 -23.75 -8.21 4.31
C SER A 569 -24.29 -8.99 3.11
N SER A 570 -23.68 -8.84 1.93
CA SER A 570 -24.17 -9.47 0.69
C SER A 570 -23.64 -10.89 0.46
N PRO A 571 -24.31 -11.69 -0.40
CA PRO A 571 -23.81 -13.00 -0.86
C PRO A 571 -22.45 -12.94 -1.57
N LEU A 572 -22.04 -11.78 -2.11
CA LEU A 572 -20.70 -11.58 -2.71
C LEU A 572 -19.55 -11.72 -1.70
N VAL A 573 -19.81 -11.54 -0.41
CA VAL A 573 -18.78 -11.74 0.64
C VAL A 573 -19.11 -12.96 1.49
N THR A 574 -20.39 -13.14 1.80
CA THR A 574 -20.85 -14.14 2.76
C THR A 574 -20.97 -15.53 2.18
N GLY A 575 -21.21 -15.67 0.86
CA GLY A 575 -21.47 -16.96 0.23
C GLY A 575 -22.70 -17.69 0.77
N LEU A 576 -23.65 -16.98 1.39
CA LEU A 576 -24.89 -17.57 1.91
C LEU A 576 -25.86 -17.97 0.80
N GLU A 577 -25.75 -17.33 -0.37
CA GLU A 577 -26.57 -17.58 -1.54
C GLU A 577 -25.68 -17.59 -2.80
N GLU A 578 -26.12 -18.31 -3.82
CA GLU A 578 -25.44 -18.35 -5.11
C GLU A 578 -25.53 -16.97 -5.77
N THR A 579 -24.43 -16.55 -6.40
CA THR A 579 -24.35 -15.33 -7.21
C THR A 579 -23.71 -15.65 -8.54
N GLU A 580 -23.80 -14.76 -9.52
CA GLU A 580 -23.12 -14.95 -10.80
C GLU A 580 -21.59 -15.04 -10.64
N THR A 581 -21.05 -14.37 -9.62
CA THR A 581 -19.65 -14.45 -9.19
C THR A 581 -19.27 -15.87 -8.74
N TRP A 582 -20.18 -16.59 -8.08
CA TRP A 582 -19.92 -17.91 -7.48
C TRP A 582 -20.50 -19.09 -8.28
N ALA A 583 -21.30 -18.83 -9.31
CA ALA A 583 -21.95 -19.88 -10.12
C ALA A 583 -20.96 -20.79 -10.88
N GLN A 584 -19.69 -20.39 -10.99
CA GLN A 584 -18.63 -21.18 -11.64
C GLN A 584 -17.35 -21.30 -10.77
N ALA A 585 -17.39 -20.86 -9.52
CA ALA A 585 -16.23 -20.82 -8.64
C ALA A 585 -16.63 -21.05 -7.19
N GLU A 586 -15.84 -21.84 -6.46
CA GLU A 586 -15.99 -21.99 -5.02
C GLU A 586 -15.86 -20.63 -4.31
N VAL A 587 -16.67 -20.42 -3.28
CA VAL A 587 -16.55 -19.24 -2.42
C VAL A 587 -15.16 -19.26 -1.77
N PRO A 588 -14.32 -18.24 -2.00
CA PRO A 588 -12.94 -18.29 -1.57
C PRO A 588 -12.84 -18.25 -0.04
N VAL A 589 -12.09 -19.20 0.51
CA VAL A 589 -11.56 -19.11 1.87
C VAL A 589 -10.32 -18.22 1.82
N GLY A 590 -10.47 -16.98 2.28
CA GLY A 590 -9.37 -16.04 2.38
C GLY A 590 -8.33 -16.49 3.40
N ILE A 591 -7.11 -15.99 3.27
CA ILE A 591 -6.05 -16.21 4.27
C ILE A 591 -5.83 -14.93 5.08
N THR A 592 -5.41 -15.05 6.34
CA THR A 592 -4.97 -13.87 7.08
C THR A 592 -3.68 -13.34 6.49
N ARG A 593 -3.81 -12.19 5.82
CA ARG A 593 -2.68 -11.38 5.39
C ARG A 593 -2.13 -10.60 6.59
N ARG A 594 -0.91 -10.09 6.49
CA ARG A 594 -0.19 -9.47 7.61
C ARG A 594 -1.04 -8.50 8.44
N ASN A 595 -1.72 -7.57 7.79
CA ASN A 595 -2.52 -6.55 8.47
C ASN A 595 -3.78 -7.15 9.12
N HIS A 596 -4.39 -8.17 8.50
CA HIS A 596 -5.50 -8.91 9.11
C HIS A 596 -5.07 -9.64 10.37
N LEU A 597 -3.95 -10.36 10.31
CA LEU A 597 -3.44 -11.09 11.47
C LEU A 597 -3.07 -10.14 12.61
N CYS A 598 -2.39 -9.03 12.32
CA CYS A 598 -1.99 -8.08 13.35
C CYS A 598 -3.19 -7.43 14.05
N ALA A 599 -4.18 -6.95 13.29
CA ALA A 599 -5.38 -6.37 13.87
C ALA A 599 -6.20 -7.41 14.66
N LEU A 600 -6.30 -8.65 14.16
CA LEU A 600 -6.95 -9.75 14.86
C LEU A 600 -6.26 -10.05 16.18
N LEU A 601 -4.94 -10.20 16.18
CA LEU A 601 -4.17 -10.48 17.40
C LEU A 601 -4.31 -9.35 18.42
N ASP A 602 -4.22 -8.10 18.00
CA ASP A 602 -4.40 -6.95 18.89
C ASP A 602 -5.81 -6.94 19.51
N ALA A 603 -6.85 -7.11 18.69
CA ALA A 603 -8.25 -7.09 19.12
C ALA A 603 -8.59 -8.27 20.05
N ARG A 604 -8.27 -9.50 19.64
CA ARG A 604 -8.59 -10.72 20.39
C ARG A 604 -7.78 -10.87 21.67
N LEU A 605 -6.52 -10.43 21.66
CA LEU A 605 -5.64 -10.51 22.83
C LEU A 605 -5.72 -9.28 23.72
N GLY A 606 -6.52 -8.26 23.36
CA GLY A 606 -6.69 -7.03 24.15
C GLY A 606 -5.40 -6.23 24.31
N ARG A 607 -4.45 -6.39 23.37
CA ARG A 607 -3.11 -5.82 23.46
C ARG A 607 -2.78 -5.08 22.18
N GLN A 608 -2.92 -3.75 22.23
CA GLN A 608 -2.51 -2.92 21.11
C GLN A 608 -1.00 -2.99 20.87
N GLY A 609 -0.61 -3.00 19.61
CA GLY A 609 0.78 -2.87 19.22
C GLY A 609 1.57 -4.18 19.27
N LEU A 610 0.92 -5.35 19.26
CA LEU A 610 1.63 -6.62 19.42
C LEU A 610 2.59 -6.86 18.24
N CYS A 611 2.16 -6.56 17.02
CA CYS A 611 3.01 -6.69 15.84
C CYS A 611 4.17 -5.68 15.79
N GLN A 612 4.05 -4.56 16.47
CA GLN A 612 5.09 -3.53 16.62
C GLN A 612 6.09 -3.89 17.73
N ASN A 613 5.79 -4.90 18.56
CA ASN A 613 6.75 -5.43 19.52
C ASN A 613 8.01 -5.91 18.79
N ALA A 614 9.20 -5.52 19.28
CA ALA A 614 10.48 -5.85 18.66
C ALA A 614 10.70 -7.35 18.37
N ARG A 615 10.06 -8.25 19.12
CA ARG A 615 10.11 -9.69 18.83
C ARG A 615 9.30 -10.06 17.59
N VAL A 616 8.05 -9.62 17.53
CA VAL A 616 7.12 -9.91 16.42
C VAL A 616 7.52 -9.14 15.17
N ALA A 617 7.89 -7.86 15.29
CA ALA A 617 8.31 -6.99 14.20
C ALA A 617 9.48 -7.55 13.36
N ARG A 618 10.33 -8.40 13.95
CA ARG A 618 11.45 -9.05 13.26
C ARG A 618 11.03 -10.15 12.28
N VAL A 619 9.84 -10.71 12.45
CA VAL A 619 9.34 -11.86 11.67
C VAL A 619 8.03 -11.55 10.95
N VAL A 620 7.27 -10.54 11.38
CA VAL A 620 5.96 -10.20 10.81
C VAL A 620 6.03 -9.82 9.32
N GLY A 621 7.18 -9.32 8.85
CA GLY A 621 7.42 -9.04 7.44
C GLY A 621 7.48 -10.28 6.54
N LEU A 622 7.60 -11.48 7.11
CA LEU A 622 7.55 -12.75 6.37
C LEU A 622 6.15 -13.06 5.87
N ILE A 623 5.12 -12.55 6.56
CA ILE A 623 3.74 -12.66 6.09
C ILE A 623 3.51 -11.54 5.08
N PRO A 624 3.19 -11.84 3.82
CA PRO A 624 2.74 -10.84 2.87
C PRO A 624 1.50 -10.10 3.38
N GLY A 625 1.54 -8.77 3.27
CA GLY A 625 0.39 -7.91 3.51
C GLY A 625 -0.26 -7.48 2.21
N ASP A 626 -1.40 -6.81 2.31
CA ASP A 626 -1.99 -6.09 1.19
C ASP A 626 -1.10 -4.93 0.78
N ASP A 627 -0.77 -4.85 -0.50
CA ASP A 627 0.00 -3.77 -1.09
C ASP A 627 -0.53 -3.40 -2.47
N PHE A 628 0.10 -2.42 -3.11
CA PHE A 628 -0.16 -2.01 -4.48
C PHE A 628 1.13 -2.07 -5.30
N ALA A 629 1.00 -2.15 -6.63
CA ALA A 629 2.15 -2.24 -7.51
C ALA A 629 2.05 -1.26 -8.69
N ARG A 630 3.21 -0.99 -9.30
CA ARG A 630 3.30 -0.14 -10.47
C ARG A 630 2.46 -0.70 -11.62
N GLY A 631 1.41 0.03 -12.02
CA GLY A 631 0.58 -0.32 -13.17
C GLY A 631 -0.37 -1.50 -12.97
N ALA A 632 -0.53 -1.98 -11.74
CA ALA A 632 -1.50 -3.02 -11.42
C ALA A 632 -2.80 -2.38 -10.92
N ALA A 633 -3.95 -2.80 -11.46
CA ALA A 633 -5.26 -2.42 -10.91
C ALA A 633 -5.50 -3.08 -9.56
N ASP A 634 -5.21 -4.38 -9.46
CA ASP A 634 -5.42 -5.19 -8.26
C ASP A 634 -4.40 -4.93 -7.16
N PHE A 635 -4.83 -5.19 -5.92
CA PHE A 635 -3.93 -5.27 -4.80
C PHE A 635 -2.93 -6.42 -5.03
N THR A 636 -1.67 -6.15 -4.69
CA THR A 636 -0.66 -7.19 -4.57
C THR A 636 -0.89 -7.90 -3.24
N GLN A 637 -1.60 -9.01 -3.29
CA GLN A 637 -2.03 -9.74 -2.10
C GLN A 637 -1.95 -11.26 -2.34
N PRO A 638 -1.62 -12.05 -1.31
CA PRO A 638 -1.74 -13.49 -1.39
C PRO A 638 -3.23 -13.87 -1.33
N ASN A 639 -3.65 -14.76 -2.21
CA ASN A 639 -5.06 -15.19 -2.33
C ASN A 639 -5.27 -16.68 -2.02
N ARG A 640 -4.19 -17.43 -1.73
CA ARG A 640 -4.24 -18.85 -1.39
C ARG A 640 -3.18 -19.20 -0.34
N PRO A 641 -3.46 -20.18 0.54
CA PRO A 641 -2.46 -20.67 1.48
C PRO A 641 -1.29 -21.32 0.74
N SER A 642 -0.09 -21.19 1.31
CA SER A 642 1.12 -21.87 0.83
C SER A 642 1.98 -22.31 2.01
N ALA A 643 2.91 -23.24 1.77
CA ALA A 643 3.86 -23.66 2.79
C ALA A 643 4.69 -22.48 3.34
N PHE A 644 4.98 -21.48 2.51
CA PHE A 644 5.69 -20.27 2.94
C PHE A 644 4.83 -19.39 3.85
N GLN A 645 3.54 -19.22 3.50
CA GLN A 645 2.59 -18.48 4.33
C GLN A 645 2.45 -19.14 5.70
N PHE A 646 2.31 -20.46 5.74
CA PHE A 646 2.17 -21.22 6.98
C PHE A 646 3.42 -21.10 7.86
N ALA A 647 4.62 -21.29 7.30
CA ALA A 647 5.87 -21.15 8.04
C ALA A 647 6.09 -19.71 8.56
N ALA A 648 5.67 -18.70 7.79
CA ALA A 648 5.71 -17.30 8.22
C ALA A 648 4.74 -17.03 9.38
N ALA A 649 3.50 -17.55 9.28
CA ALA A 649 2.50 -17.46 10.33
C ALA A 649 2.98 -18.15 11.62
N GLU A 650 3.59 -19.32 11.51
CA GLU A 650 4.15 -20.06 12.65
C GLU A 650 5.20 -19.21 13.38
N ALA A 651 6.17 -18.65 12.65
CA ALA A 651 7.19 -17.79 13.25
C ALA A 651 6.60 -16.56 13.96
N VAL A 652 5.54 -15.95 13.40
CA VAL A 652 4.82 -14.83 14.02
C VAL A 652 4.07 -15.27 15.27
N CYS A 653 3.35 -16.39 15.19
CA CYS A 653 2.60 -16.96 16.32
C CYS A 653 3.51 -17.37 17.48
N GLU A 654 4.67 -17.97 17.20
CA GLU A 654 5.69 -18.26 18.21
C GLU A 654 6.22 -16.97 18.86
N ALA A 655 6.54 -15.96 18.05
CA ALA A 655 7.03 -14.67 18.54
C ALA A 655 5.97 -13.94 19.38
N ALA A 656 4.70 -14.01 18.99
CA ALA A 656 3.57 -13.49 19.75
C ALA A 656 3.41 -14.23 21.08
N GLY A 657 3.47 -15.57 21.07
CA GLY A 657 3.43 -16.41 22.27
C GLY A 657 4.52 -16.04 23.29
N LEU A 658 5.73 -15.69 22.83
CA LEU A 658 6.80 -15.16 23.67
C LEU A 658 6.46 -13.83 24.35
N VAL A 659 5.53 -13.05 23.83
CA VAL A 659 5.13 -11.76 24.41
C VAL A 659 3.96 -11.94 25.37
N VAL A 660 2.99 -12.78 25.02
CA VAL A 660 1.71 -12.87 25.77
C VAL A 660 1.70 -13.91 26.87
N ILE A 661 2.59 -14.92 26.83
CA ILE A 661 2.74 -15.93 27.89
C ILE A 661 3.90 -15.60 28.84
N THR A 662 4.90 -14.83 28.40
CA THR A 662 6.07 -14.51 29.25
C THR A 662 6.28 -13.01 29.38
N GLY A 663 6.19 -12.47 30.61
CA GLY A 663 6.49 -11.06 30.89
C GLY A 663 5.84 -10.54 32.18
N ALA A 664 6.06 -9.25 32.49
CA ALA A 664 5.41 -8.56 33.61
C ALA A 664 3.91 -8.29 33.38
N ASN A 665 3.46 -8.39 32.12
CA ASN A 665 2.08 -8.20 31.67
C ASN A 665 1.67 -9.45 30.85
N GLU A 666 1.66 -10.62 31.49
CA GLU A 666 1.19 -11.86 30.86
C GLU A 666 -0.34 -11.81 30.65
N GLU A 667 -0.81 -12.14 29.44
CA GLU A 667 -2.24 -12.25 29.12
C GLU A 667 -2.77 -13.65 29.47
N PHE A 668 -1.89 -14.65 29.41
CA PHE A 668 -2.18 -16.06 29.66
C PHE A 668 -1.25 -16.60 30.75
N PRO A 669 -1.66 -16.53 32.03
CA PRO A 669 -0.76 -16.77 33.15
C PRO A 669 -0.48 -18.27 33.32
N VAL A 670 0.80 -18.63 33.38
CA VAL A 670 1.26 -20.04 33.46
C VAL A 670 0.98 -20.72 34.81
N ARG A 671 0.55 -19.95 35.81
CA ARG A 671 0.15 -20.45 37.13
C ARG A 671 -1.17 -21.25 37.11
N ASP A 672 -1.99 -21.05 36.08
CA ASP A 672 -3.28 -21.73 35.90
C ASP A 672 -3.48 -22.08 34.42
N VAL A 673 -2.80 -23.15 34.00
CA VAL A 673 -2.78 -23.61 32.61
C VAL A 673 -4.18 -23.95 32.07
N PRO A 674 -5.07 -24.66 32.79
CA PRO A 674 -6.42 -24.93 32.29
C PRO A 674 -7.19 -23.65 31.94
N THR A 675 -7.18 -22.65 32.85
CA THR A 675 -7.82 -21.35 32.61
C THR A 675 -7.17 -20.61 31.44
N ALA A 676 -5.83 -20.68 31.32
CA ALA A 676 -5.12 -20.08 30.19
C ALA A 676 -5.49 -20.73 28.85
N ILE A 677 -5.61 -22.06 28.78
CA ILE A 677 -6.02 -22.78 27.57
C ILE A 677 -7.46 -22.42 27.19
N GLU A 678 -8.37 -22.39 28.15
CA GLU A 678 -9.76 -21.98 27.90
C GLU A 678 -9.84 -20.53 27.38
N ALA A 679 -9.03 -19.63 27.94
CA ALA A 679 -8.92 -18.26 27.45
C ALA A 679 -8.30 -18.18 26.04
N ILE A 680 -7.34 -19.04 25.69
CA ILE A 680 -6.79 -19.12 24.32
C ILE A 680 -7.88 -19.54 23.33
N VAL A 681 -8.66 -20.57 23.67
CA VAL A 681 -9.77 -21.03 22.81
C VAL A 681 -10.84 -19.94 22.67
N THR A 682 -11.24 -19.32 23.78
CA THR A 682 -12.31 -18.31 23.78
C THR A 682 -11.88 -17.03 23.10
N ARG A 683 -10.72 -16.47 23.47
CA ARG A 683 -10.28 -15.14 23.02
C ARG A 683 -9.59 -15.22 21.66
N LEU A 684 -8.57 -16.06 21.52
CA LEU A 684 -7.75 -16.11 20.30
C LEU A 684 -8.47 -16.87 19.18
N MET A 685 -8.96 -18.08 19.43
CA MET A 685 -9.68 -18.85 18.41
C MET A 685 -11.11 -18.34 18.21
N GLY A 686 -11.65 -17.55 19.14
CA GLY A 686 -13.00 -16.99 18.99
C GLY A 686 -14.10 -18.03 19.18
N LEU A 687 -13.83 -19.09 19.94
CA LEU A 687 -14.79 -20.16 20.21
C LEU A 687 -15.29 -20.01 21.65
N PRO A 688 -16.44 -19.35 21.91
CA PRO A 688 -16.97 -19.23 23.26
C PRO A 688 -17.47 -20.58 23.79
N ALA A 689 -17.76 -20.67 25.10
CA ALA A 689 -18.03 -21.93 25.80
C ALA A 689 -19.19 -22.74 25.20
N GLU A 690 -20.19 -22.04 24.66
CA GLU A 690 -21.38 -22.58 24.01
C GLU A 690 -21.14 -23.01 22.55
N HIS A 691 -20.00 -22.68 21.94
CA HIS A 691 -19.69 -23.09 20.57
C HIS A 691 -19.48 -24.62 20.51
N PRO A 692 -20.05 -25.34 19.52
CA PRO A 692 -19.93 -26.80 19.39
C PRO A 692 -18.49 -27.36 19.34
N ARG A 693 -17.49 -26.53 18.96
CA ARG A 693 -16.08 -26.90 18.84
C ARG A 693 -15.26 -26.57 20.08
N HIS A 694 -15.82 -25.81 21.04
CA HIS A 694 -15.11 -25.30 22.21
C HIS A 694 -14.47 -26.42 23.03
N ALA A 695 -15.28 -27.38 23.49
CA ALA A 695 -14.79 -28.49 24.31
C ALA A 695 -13.73 -29.34 23.59
N GLY A 696 -13.91 -29.56 22.27
CA GLY A 696 -12.94 -30.27 21.44
C GLY A 696 -11.62 -29.51 21.30
N ALA A 697 -11.67 -28.18 21.10
CA ALA A 697 -10.50 -27.32 21.01
C ALA A 697 -9.74 -27.26 22.35
N VAL A 698 -10.43 -27.11 23.48
CA VAL A 698 -9.83 -27.13 24.82
C VAL A 698 -9.14 -28.47 25.07
N ALA A 699 -9.79 -29.59 24.72
CA ALA A 699 -9.20 -30.93 24.86
C ALA A 699 -7.95 -31.11 23.98
N ALA A 700 -7.99 -30.64 22.72
CA ALA A 700 -6.87 -30.73 21.80
C ALA A 700 -5.65 -29.92 22.28
N LEU A 701 -5.86 -28.67 22.72
CA LEU A 701 -4.78 -27.83 23.24
C LEU A 701 -4.23 -28.36 24.57
N SER A 702 -5.09 -28.90 25.44
CA SER A 702 -4.68 -29.54 26.69
C SER A 702 -3.83 -30.79 26.44
N ALA A 703 -4.22 -31.61 25.46
CA ALA A 703 -3.45 -32.78 25.05
C ALA A 703 -2.09 -32.37 24.47
N HIS A 704 -2.05 -31.37 23.58
CA HIS A 704 -0.81 -30.86 23.00
C HIS A 704 0.14 -30.29 24.07
N HIS A 705 -0.39 -29.55 25.05
CA HIS A 705 0.36 -29.07 26.20
C HIS A 705 0.97 -30.24 27.01
N ALA A 706 0.19 -31.29 27.28
CA ALA A 706 0.66 -32.47 28.01
C ALA A 706 1.74 -33.25 27.24
N GLU A 707 1.62 -33.37 25.92
CA GLU A 707 2.63 -33.96 25.04
C GLU A 707 3.94 -33.17 25.08
N ALA A 708 3.87 -31.84 25.02
CA ALA A 708 5.04 -30.97 25.11
C ALA A 708 5.79 -31.16 26.44
N LEU A 709 5.07 -31.27 27.56
CA LEU A 709 5.65 -31.61 28.86
C LEU A 709 6.31 -32.98 28.87
N ALA A 710 5.67 -33.99 28.27
CA ALA A 710 6.23 -35.35 28.16
C ALA A 710 7.51 -35.39 27.32
N LEU A 711 7.68 -34.46 26.38
CA LEU A 711 8.91 -34.26 25.60
C LEU A 711 9.99 -33.44 26.34
N GLY A 712 9.78 -33.11 27.62
CA GLY A 712 10.76 -32.44 28.47
C GLY A 712 10.75 -30.91 28.39
N GLN A 713 9.74 -30.31 27.75
CA GLN A 713 9.55 -28.86 27.79
C GLN A 713 9.08 -28.41 29.18
N ASN A 714 9.44 -27.19 29.60
CA ASN A 714 8.86 -26.59 30.81
C ASN A 714 7.45 -26.04 30.56
N VAL A 715 6.71 -25.74 31.64
CA VAL A 715 5.32 -25.25 31.56
C VAL A 715 5.17 -24.03 30.64
N ASN A 716 6.11 -23.08 30.67
CA ASN A 716 6.06 -21.90 29.79
C ASN A 716 6.26 -22.28 28.32
N GLN A 717 7.13 -23.23 28.03
CA GLN A 717 7.36 -23.75 26.67
C GLN A 717 6.13 -24.52 26.17
N ALA A 718 5.58 -25.40 26.99
CA ALA A 718 4.40 -26.18 26.64
C ALA A 718 3.16 -25.30 26.40
N LEU A 719 2.91 -24.29 27.23
CA LEU A 719 1.80 -23.36 27.00
C LEU A 719 2.01 -22.49 25.76
N ARG A 720 3.25 -22.10 25.45
CA ARG A 720 3.58 -21.41 24.19
C ARG A 720 3.32 -22.30 22.97
N ALA A 721 3.65 -23.58 23.04
CA ALA A 721 3.34 -24.52 21.96
C ALA A 721 1.81 -24.63 21.73
N ALA A 722 1.02 -24.74 22.81
CA ALA A 722 -0.44 -24.71 22.71
C ALA A 722 -0.99 -23.40 22.12
N PHE A 723 -0.42 -22.24 22.51
CA PHE A 723 -0.77 -20.96 21.90
C PHE A 723 -0.43 -20.90 20.42
N THR A 724 0.77 -21.33 20.02
CA THR A 724 1.18 -21.36 18.61
C THR A 724 0.25 -22.24 17.79
N LEU A 725 -0.11 -23.42 18.30
CA LEU A 725 -1.06 -24.33 17.66
C LEU A 725 -2.44 -23.66 17.47
N ALA A 726 -2.95 -23.00 18.51
CA ALA A 726 -4.21 -22.25 18.43
C ALA A 726 -4.14 -21.08 17.43
N CYS A 727 -3.03 -20.35 17.43
CA CYS A 727 -2.77 -19.23 16.51
C CYS A 727 -2.66 -19.68 15.05
N LEU A 728 -2.25 -20.92 14.80
CA LEU A 728 -2.18 -21.53 13.46
C LEU A 728 -3.49 -22.20 13.02
N SER A 729 -4.49 -22.26 13.90
CA SER A 729 -5.78 -22.88 13.57
C SER A 729 -6.51 -22.12 12.45
N PRO A 730 -7.41 -22.78 11.70
CA PRO A 730 -8.28 -22.12 10.74
C PRO A 730 -9.09 -20.96 11.35
N ASP A 731 -9.41 -21.03 12.64
CA ASP A 731 -10.19 -19.99 13.34
C ASP A 731 -9.42 -18.66 13.50
N VAL A 732 -8.09 -18.70 13.29
CA VAL A 732 -7.20 -17.53 13.33
C VAL A 732 -6.61 -17.24 11.96
N GLN A 733 -6.12 -18.26 11.23
CA GLN A 733 -5.43 -18.09 9.95
C GLN A 733 -6.37 -18.06 8.74
N GLY A 734 -7.56 -18.63 8.89
CA GLY A 734 -8.62 -18.56 7.89
C GLY A 734 -9.39 -17.24 8.02
N VAL A 735 -9.53 -16.53 6.90
CA VAL A 735 -10.46 -15.41 6.76
C VAL A 735 -11.55 -15.86 5.80
N GLY A 736 -12.37 -16.80 6.26
CA GLY A 736 -13.32 -17.51 5.42
C GLY A 736 -13.62 -18.90 5.97
N LEU A 737 -14.61 -19.51 5.32
CA LEU A 737 -15.64 -20.45 5.80
C LEU A 737 -15.21 -21.63 6.68
#